data_AF-A0A4U6QFQ8-F1
#
_entry.id   AF-A0A4U6QFQ8-F1
#
_cell.length_a   1.000
_cell.length_b   1.000
_cell.length_c   1.000
_cell.angle_alpha   90.00
_cell.angle_beta   90.00
_cell.angle_gamma   90.00
#
_symmetry.space_group_name_H-M   'P 1'
#
loop_
_entity.id
_entity.type
_entity.pdbx_description
1 polymer ?
#
loop_
_entity_poly.entity_id
_entity_poly.type
_entity_poly.pdbx_seq_one_letter_code
_entity_poly.pdbx_strand_id
1 'polypeptide(L)'
;MASTTTSGRSARTTSVKHPVDQVLPIPKLAVYGIQHVLAFYAGAVVVPILLANAIGLSQQELIHLINADLFTCGIASIIQSVGFWKIGVRLPLLQGVTFTAVSPMIAIAMAQGGGTQGLVYIYGSVIVAGLFTFLIAPYFAKLIRFFPPVVTGSVILIIGIALLPVAAADAVGGAATPDPTNPKNLAYALGTLLLIVLIQRVFKGFLATVAVLAGLVIGTAVAALLGDAHFDGLADSAWFGVTTPFFFGLPKFSVAAIISMIVVMLITAVETTGDVFATGEIVEKRVGAEDVSRALRADGLSTFLGGVLNSFPYTCFAENVGLVRLTRVKSRYVVAAAGVFMIVIGLIPKAGALVASIPHPVLGGAALAMFATVAVVGIQTLSRVDFHDHRNVVIVGTSVGLAVFVTFQPDVAKAVPEWAQIILGSGITLGSLTAIILNLVFHHLDRGHGPAVAGTPGKGVIRLDAVNKMSRDEFVRTFSALFHGPTWVTERAYDLRPFADTPALRAAFQDALFTANNTELRELLSSYPELGGDSDGNSSAESKKDRTASGLALLDDEDHERFSHLNQAYRERFGIPLIMSVRDLDKRDTILRHGWERMQNSPNQERATALIEVSKIANHRFDDLVADASPLVLPRAILLEEVDALTTPPTASAHRRPEGPLEAGTRRFNSAPESEARQQLQTCLDVPRWVDDVLSGRPYESAQHLLHRARDAAADFSDDELYAALARHPRIGERAGAGHDVAFSQREQSAVGQAGQETQQAILAGNAEYEQKFDRVFLIRAAGRSADEILSELRRRLGNSPEAERTEVVTQLREIALTRLEQILAS
;
A
#
# COMPACT_ATOMS: atom_id res chain seq x y z
N MET A 1 71.38 11.44 -2.17
CA MET A 1 70.41 11.90 -3.18
C MET A 1 69.03 11.92 -2.55
N ALA A 2 68.30 13.01 -2.73
CA ALA A 2 67.19 13.45 -1.89
C ALA A 2 65.94 12.55 -1.95
N SER A 3 65.36 12.26 -0.78
CA SER A 3 63.98 11.76 -0.66
C SER A 3 63.07 12.86 -0.13
N THR A 4 62.26 13.41 -1.02
CA THR A 4 61.19 14.36 -0.76
C THR A 4 60.05 13.66 0.00
N THR A 5 59.85 14.02 1.27
CA THR A 5 58.63 13.66 2.03
C THR A 5 57.51 14.65 1.70
N THR A 6 56.56 14.21 0.89
CA THR A 6 55.31 14.90 0.59
C THR A 6 54.38 14.84 1.80
N SER A 7 54.11 15.96 2.46
CA SER A 7 53.07 16.02 3.50
C SER A 7 51.68 15.99 2.83
N GLY A 8 50.98 14.87 2.94
CA GLY A 8 49.58 14.77 2.53
C GLY A 8 48.70 15.67 3.41
N ARG A 9 48.21 16.79 2.86
CA ARG A 9 47.05 17.49 3.42
C ARG A 9 45.84 16.58 3.27
N SER A 10 45.42 15.95 4.37
CA SER A 10 44.12 15.30 4.49
C SER A 10 43.04 16.33 4.11
N ALA A 11 42.34 16.06 2.99
CA ALA A 11 41.17 16.81 2.60
C ALA A 11 40.07 16.57 3.65
N ARG A 12 39.68 17.62 4.37
CA ARG A 12 38.49 17.60 5.23
C ARG A 12 37.28 17.28 4.36
N THR A 13 36.72 16.09 4.50
CA THR A 13 35.39 15.76 4.00
C THR A 13 34.39 16.65 4.73
N THR A 14 33.83 17.63 4.03
CA THR A 14 32.71 18.41 4.55
C THR A 14 31.52 17.46 4.72
N SER A 15 31.13 17.20 5.97
CA SER A 15 29.90 16.46 6.29
C SER A 15 28.71 17.15 5.59
N VAL A 16 28.16 16.48 4.58
CA VAL A 16 26.96 16.95 3.88
C VAL A 16 25.80 16.87 4.86
N LYS A 17 25.24 18.03 5.24
CA LYS A 17 24.05 18.09 6.10
C LYS A 17 22.89 17.38 5.40
N HIS A 18 22.22 16.49 6.13
CA HIS A 18 21.04 15.78 5.64
C HIS A 18 19.97 16.77 5.12
N PRO A 19 19.26 16.47 4.01
CA PRO A 19 18.28 17.41 3.40
C PRO A 19 17.24 17.99 4.37
N VAL A 20 16.85 17.21 5.39
CA VAL A 20 15.93 17.65 6.46
C VAL A 20 16.48 18.81 7.28
N ASP A 21 17.79 18.83 7.51
CA ASP A 21 18.49 19.82 8.33
C ASP A 21 19.02 21.00 7.51
N GLN A 22 18.78 21.03 6.20
CA GLN A 22 19.18 22.13 5.32
C GLN A 22 18.22 23.30 5.47
N VAL A 23 18.77 24.50 5.69
CA VAL A 23 18.02 25.75 5.66
C VAL A 23 18.00 26.24 4.23
N LEU A 24 16.82 26.29 3.61
CA LEU A 24 16.67 26.84 2.25
C LEU A 24 16.83 28.37 2.25
N PRO A 25 17.14 28.99 1.10
CA PRO A 25 17.09 30.44 0.97
C PRO A 25 15.73 31.00 1.39
N ILE A 26 15.72 32.18 2.02
CA ILE A 26 14.51 32.82 2.57
C ILE A 26 13.32 32.85 1.57
N PRO A 27 13.49 33.18 0.27
CA PRO A 27 12.37 33.16 -0.66
C PRO A 27 11.75 31.77 -0.84
N LYS A 28 12.57 30.71 -0.85
CA LYS A 28 12.08 29.32 -0.95
C LYS A 28 11.38 28.89 0.33
N LEU A 29 11.92 29.26 1.51
CA LEU A 29 11.26 29.03 2.79
C LEU A 29 9.90 29.72 2.86
N ALA A 30 9.81 30.95 2.36
CA ALA A 30 8.55 31.71 2.33
C ALA A 30 7.51 31.02 1.43
N VAL A 31 7.88 30.70 0.19
CA VAL A 31 6.97 30.06 -0.78
C VAL A 31 6.48 28.70 -0.28
N TYR A 32 7.40 27.81 0.11
CA TYR A 32 7.01 26.48 0.58
C TYR A 32 6.33 26.53 1.95
N GLY A 33 6.69 27.48 2.82
CA GLY A 33 6.00 27.70 4.08
C GLY A 33 4.55 28.09 3.88
N ILE A 34 4.27 29.06 2.99
CA ILE A 34 2.90 29.44 2.60
C ILE A 34 2.18 28.24 1.97
N GLN A 35 2.86 27.45 1.13
CA GLN A 35 2.29 26.25 0.54
C GLN A 35 1.77 25.27 1.60
N HIS A 36 2.55 25.02 2.66
CA HIS A 36 2.14 24.20 3.79
C HIS A 36 0.97 24.80 4.56
N VAL A 37 0.94 26.12 4.77
CA VAL A 37 -0.19 26.80 5.41
C VAL A 37 -1.46 26.64 4.57
N LEU A 38 -1.40 26.88 3.26
CA LEU A 38 -2.56 26.77 2.37
C LEU A 38 -3.13 25.36 2.32
N ALA A 39 -2.28 24.34 2.28
CA ALA A 39 -2.72 22.93 2.33
C ALA A 39 -3.37 22.57 3.67
N PHE A 40 -2.85 23.12 4.77
CA PHE A 40 -3.33 22.87 6.12
C PHE A 40 -4.59 23.66 6.49
N TYR A 41 -4.74 24.87 5.96
CA TYR A 41 -5.66 25.89 6.48
C TYR A 41 -7.11 25.42 6.56
N ALA A 42 -7.59 24.72 5.53
CA ALA A 42 -8.97 24.21 5.50
C ALA A 42 -9.24 23.26 6.67
N GLY A 43 -8.34 22.31 6.95
CA GLY A 43 -8.49 21.38 8.07
C GLY A 43 -8.35 22.08 9.43
N ALA A 44 -7.42 23.04 9.53
CA ALA A 44 -7.17 23.78 10.77
C ALA A 44 -8.40 24.52 11.28
N VAL A 45 -9.07 25.27 10.40
CA VAL A 45 -10.21 26.12 10.80
C VAL A 45 -11.49 25.34 11.05
N VAL A 46 -11.60 24.11 10.54
CA VAL A 46 -12.83 23.31 10.65
C VAL A 46 -13.11 22.93 12.11
N VAL A 47 -12.12 22.49 12.88
CA VAL A 47 -12.36 22.04 14.26
C VAL A 47 -12.93 23.14 15.16
N PRO A 48 -12.32 24.34 15.24
CA PRO A 48 -12.91 25.46 15.99
C PRO A 48 -14.36 25.76 15.58
N ILE A 49 -14.66 25.74 14.27
CA ILE A 49 -15.98 26.06 13.76
C ILE A 49 -16.99 24.97 14.15
N LEU A 50 -16.67 23.70 13.94
CA LEU A 50 -17.58 22.59 14.28
C LEU A 50 -17.89 22.56 15.77
N LEU A 51 -16.88 22.78 16.62
CA LEU A 51 -17.09 22.83 18.06
C LEU A 51 -17.95 24.04 18.45
N ALA A 52 -17.61 25.24 17.97
CA ALA A 52 -18.33 26.47 18.28
C ALA A 52 -19.80 26.37 17.91
N ASN A 53 -20.09 25.84 16.72
CA ASN A 53 -21.46 25.64 16.22
C ASN A 53 -22.21 24.63 17.07
N ALA A 54 -21.58 23.50 17.41
CA ALA A 54 -22.21 22.45 18.18
C ALA A 54 -22.55 22.84 19.62
N ILE A 55 -21.77 23.76 20.23
CA ILE A 55 -21.98 24.19 21.62
C ILE A 55 -22.65 25.56 21.72
N GLY A 56 -22.98 26.20 20.60
CA GLY A 56 -23.71 27.47 20.55
C GLY A 56 -22.89 28.70 20.94
N LEU A 57 -21.64 28.78 20.51
CA LEU A 57 -20.82 30.00 20.70
C LEU A 57 -21.25 31.12 19.75
N SER A 58 -21.06 32.36 20.20
CA SER A 58 -21.23 33.54 19.38
C SER A 58 -20.13 33.65 18.31
N GLN A 59 -20.38 34.44 17.27
CA GLN A 59 -19.41 34.69 16.21
C GLN A 59 -18.11 35.32 16.75
N GLN A 60 -18.19 36.20 17.74
CA GLN A 60 -17.00 36.84 18.35
C GLN A 60 -16.12 35.81 19.06
N GLU A 61 -16.74 34.85 19.76
CA GLU A 61 -16.04 33.77 20.46
C GLU A 61 -15.41 32.80 19.44
N LEU A 62 -16.11 32.47 18.36
CA LEU A 62 -15.55 31.68 17.25
C LEU A 62 -14.34 32.37 16.61
N ILE A 63 -14.41 33.68 16.34
CA ILE A 63 -13.26 34.45 15.82
C ILE A 63 -12.07 34.30 16.76
N HIS A 64 -12.29 34.43 18.07
CA HIS A 64 -11.23 34.25 19.06
C HIS A 64 -10.63 32.84 19.00
N LEU A 65 -11.47 31.80 18.91
CA LEU A 65 -11.02 30.40 18.81
C LEU A 65 -10.18 30.14 17.55
N ILE A 66 -10.59 30.64 16.39
CA ILE A 66 -9.85 30.49 15.14
C ILE A 66 -8.46 31.14 15.26
N ASN A 67 -8.40 32.36 15.82
CA ASN A 67 -7.13 33.07 16.00
C ASN A 67 -6.21 32.37 16.99
N ALA A 68 -6.77 31.97 18.14
CA ALA A 68 -6.06 31.24 19.19
C ALA A 68 -5.50 29.91 18.68
N ASP A 69 -6.28 29.20 17.86
CA ASP A 69 -5.85 27.95 17.26
C ASP A 69 -4.74 28.16 16.23
N LEU A 70 -4.90 29.06 15.26
CA LEU A 70 -3.83 29.33 14.27
C LEU A 70 -2.53 29.80 14.94
N PHE A 71 -2.64 30.65 15.96
CA PHE A 71 -1.49 31.10 16.74
C PHE A 71 -0.77 29.92 17.43
N THR A 72 -1.53 29.05 18.09
CA THR A 72 -0.97 27.95 18.86
C THR A 72 -0.53 26.77 17.97
N CYS A 73 -1.20 26.51 16.85
CA CYS A 73 -0.77 25.63 15.75
C CYS A 73 0.63 26.02 15.27
N GLY A 74 0.86 27.33 15.10
CA GLY A 74 2.16 27.86 14.69
C GLY A 74 3.27 27.58 15.68
N ILE A 75 3.00 27.80 16.98
CA ILE A 75 3.92 27.48 18.07
C ILE A 75 4.20 25.97 18.11
N ALA A 76 3.14 25.14 18.08
CA ALA A 76 3.23 23.69 18.10
C ALA A 76 4.08 23.14 16.94
N SER A 77 3.85 23.66 15.73
CA SER A 77 4.60 23.28 14.53
C SER A 77 6.08 23.61 14.63
N ILE A 78 6.43 24.75 15.24
CA ILE A 78 7.83 25.12 15.50
C ILE A 78 8.44 24.20 16.56
N ILE A 79 7.73 23.92 17.66
CA ILE A 79 8.18 23.00 18.71
C ILE A 79 8.51 21.63 18.11
N GLN A 80 7.64 21.09 17.26
CA GLN A 80 7.79 19.77 16.68
C GLN A 80 8.92 19.70 15.63
N SER A 81 8.95 20.68 14.71
CA SER A 81 9.88 20.69 13.56
C SER A 81 11.29 21.19 13.89
N VAL A 82 11.43 22.18 14.78
CA VAL A 82 12.75 22.70 15.19
C VAL A 82 13.33 21.88 16.32
N GLY A 83 12.49 21.53 17.30
CA GLY A 83 12.82 20.70 18.45
C GLY A 83 13.88 21.28 19.38
N PHE A 84 13.64 21.21 20.69
CA PHE A 84 14.59 21.62 21.72
C PHE A 84 14.71 20.52 22.78
N TRP A 85 15.95 20.24 23.20
CA TRP A 85 16.24 19.17 24.15
C TRP A 85 15.65 17.81 23.70
N LYS A 86 14.77 17.20 24.50
CA LYS A 86 14.09 15.92 24.21
C LYS A 86 12.65 16.14 23.73
N ILE A 87 12.35 17.29 23.14
CA ILE A 87 11.01 17.68 22.68
C ILE A 87 11.14 18.08 21.21
N GLY A 88 10.27 17.52 20.37
CA GLY A 88 10.29 17.72 18.93
C GLY A 88 11.18 16.72 18.21
N VAL A 89 10.60 16.01 17.25
CA VAL A 89 11.29 14.95 16.50
C VAL A 89 12.21 15.47 15.40
N ARG A 90 12.10 16.77 15.07
CA ARG A 90 12.97 17.43 14.08
C ARG A 90 12.82 16.89 12.65
N LEU A 91 11.58 16.57 12.29
CA LEU A 91 11.14 16.20 10.95
C LEU A 91 10.19 17.29 10.41
N PRO A 92 9.93 17.35 9.09
CA PRO A 92 8.95 18.27 8.51
C PRO A 92 7.51 17.84 8.83
N LEU A 93 7.16 17.86 10.12
CA LEU A 93 5.85 17.53 10.66
C LEU A 93 5.15 18.80 11.12
N LEU A 94 4.08 19.17 10.42
CA LEU A 94 3.22 20.27 10.82
C LEU A 94 2.25 19.76 11.90
N GLN A 95 1.99 20.59 12.91
CA GLN A 95 1.07 20.27 14.00
C GLN A 95 -0.27 20.98 13.79
N GLY A 96 -1.35 20.26 14.02
CA GLY A 96 -2.70 20.77 13.93
C GLY A 96 -3.61 20.15 14.96
N VAL A 97 -4.79 20.74 15.11
CA VAL A 97 -5.81 20.21 16.01
C VAL A 97 -6.33 18.90 15.46
N THR A 98 -6.40 17.89 16.31
CA THR A 98 -6.87 16.57 15.91
C THR A 98 -8.38 16.53 15.71
N PHE A 99 -8.84 15.88 14.64
CA PHE A 99 -10.26 15.57 14.45
C PHE A 99 -10.79 14.58 15.49
N THR A 100 -9.93 13.77 16.10
CA THR A 100 -10.30 12.81 17.16
C THR A 100 -10.95 13.48 18.37
N ALA A 101 -10.61 14.74 18.63
CA ALA A 101 -11.07 15.46 19.81
C ALA A 101 -12.45 16.09 19.63
N VAL A 102 -12.96 16.25 18.40
CA VAL A 102 -14.17 17.03 18.10
C VAL A 102 -15.38 16.48 18.86
N SER A 103 -15.78 15.23 18.61
CA SER A 103 -16.96 14.64 19.27
C SER A 103 -16.82 14.54 20.79
N PRO A 104 -15.67 14.09 21.36
CA PRO A 104 -15.43 14.13 22.80
C PRO A 104 -15.54 15.54 23.41
N MET A 105 -15.00 16.57 22.76
CA MET A 105 -15.10 17.95 23.24
C MET A 105 -16.55 18.44 23.25
N ILE A 106 -17.32 18.15 22.18
CA ILE A 106 -18.74 18.46 22.14
C ILE A 106 -19.48 17.76 23.29
N ALA A 107 -19.23 16.47 23.52
CA ALA A 107 -19.84 15.73 24.62
C ALA A 107 -19.49 16.32 26.00
N ILE A 108 -18.23 16.71 26.23
CA ILE A 108 -17.78 17.36 27.47
C ILE A 108 -18.51 18.69 27.67
N ALA A 109 -18.57 19.54 26.63
CA ALA A 109 -19.20 20.85 26.73
C ALA A 109 -20.71 20.74 26.96
N MET A 110 -21.39 19.88 26.21
CA MET A 110 -22.84 19.68 26.31
C MET A 110 -23.24 19.10 27.68
N ALA A 111 -22.42 18.21 28.26
CA ALA A 111 -22.63 17.73 29.63
C ALA A 111 -22.52 18.83 30.70
N GLN A 112 -21.99 20.00 30.36
CA GLN A 112 -21.85 21.17 31.24
C GLN A 112 -22.74 22.34 30.83
N GLY A 113 -23.74 22.11 29.97
CA GLY A 113 -24.71 23.14 29.53
C GLY A 113 -24.29 23.94 28.29
N GLY A 114 -23.20 23.56 27.62
CA GLY A 114 -22.75 24.20 26.37
C GLY A 114 -22.05 25.54 26.56
N GLY A 115 -21.91 26.28 25.46
CA GLY A 115 -21.31 27.60 25.40
C GLY A 115 -19.90 27.69 26.00
N THR A 116 -19.56 28.87 26.52
CA THR A 116 -18.26 29.14 27.17
C THR A 116 -18.08 28.40 28.49
N GLN A 117 -19.17 28.03 29.16
CA GLN A 117 -19.10 27.21 30.38
C GLN A 117 -18.56 25.81 30.08
N GLY A 118 -18.93 25.22 28.94
CA GLY A 118 -18.36 23.97 28.46
C GLY A 118 -16.88 24.08 28.09
N LEU A 119 -16.47 25.20 27.46
CA LEU A 119 -15.08 25.43 27.03
C LEU A 119 -14.07 25.35 28.19
N VAL A 120 -14.38 25.92 29.36
CA VAL A 120 -13.42 25.88 30.49
C VAL A 120 -13.16 24.47 31.03
N TYR A 121 -14.11 23.53 30.85
CA TYR A 121 -13.89 22.10 31.17
C TYR A 121 -13.12 21.37 30.07
N ILE A 122 -13.35 21.73 28.81
CA ILE A 122 -12.50 21.28 27.71
C ILE A 122 -11.05 21.70 27.99
N TYR A 123 -10.77 22.99 28.19
CA TYR A 123 -9.41 23.45 28.43
C TYR A 123 -8.76 22.82 29.67
N GLY A 124 -9.49 22.66 30.77
CA GLY A 124 -8.97 21.95 31.94
C GLY A 124 -8.60 20.49 31.65
N SER A 125 -9.43 19.77 30.90
CA SER A 125 -9.12 18.39 30.49
C SER A 125 -7.99 18.29 29.46
N VAL A 126 -7.92 19.23 28.50
CA VAL A 126 -6.85 19.35 27.49
C VAL A 126 -5.49 19.61 28.16
N ILE A 127 -5.42 20.53 29.13
CA ILE A 127 -4.20 20.82 29.90
C ILE A 127 -3.66 19.55 30.58
N VAL A 128 -4.54 18.83 31.30
CA VAL A 128 -4.15 17.62 32.02
C VAL A 128 -3.76 16.50 31.07
N ALA A 129 -4.52 16.31 29.98
CA ALA A 129 -4.20 15.29 28.98
C ALA A 129 -2.88 15.58 28.26
N GLY A 130 -2.59 16.84 27.91
CA GLY A 130 -1.30 17.24 27.33
C GLY A 130 -0.13 16.96 28.26
N LEU A 131 -0.27 17.33 29.54
CA LEU A 131 0.75 17.03 30.56
C LEU A 131 0.93 15.53 30.75
N PHE A 132 -0.16 14.75 30.80
CA PHE A 132 -0.12 13.31 30.89
C PHE A 132 0.65 12.69 29.70
N THR A 133 0.33 13.12 28.47
CA THR A 133 1.00 12.65 27.25
C THR A 133 2.48 12.96 27.25
N PHE A 134 2.85 14.18 27.68
CA PHE A 134 4.25 14.58 27.83
C PHE A 134 5.02 13.65 28.77
N LEU A 135 4.42 13.27 29.90
CA LEU A 135 5.04 12.42 30.91
C LEU A 135 5.10 10.94 30.48
N ILE A 136 4.06 10.43 29.81
CA ILE A 136 3.96 9.03 29.41
C ILE A 136 4.68 8.72 28.09
N ALA A 137 4.98 9.72 27.26
CA ALA A 137 5.65 9.59 25.95
C ALA A 137 6.81 8.56 25.88
N PRO A 138 7.81 8.53 26.80
CA PRO A 138 8.90 7.56 26.72
C PRO A 138 8.46 6.11 26.99
N TYR A 139 7.37 5.92 27.73
CA TYR A 139 6.77 4.62 27.97
C TYR A 139 5.91 4.23 26.78
N PHE A 140 5.09 5.16 26.26
CA PHE A 140 4.22 4.93 25.11
C PHE A 140 4.99 4.47 23.87
N ALA A 141 6.20 5.00 23.64
CA ALA A 141 7.06 4.55 22.54
C ALA A 141 7.38 3.03 22.59
N LYS A 142 7.29 2.39 23.77
CA LYS A 142 7.42 0.92 23.92
C LYS A 142 6.11 0.17 23.72
N LEU A 143 4.98 0.88 23.78
CA LEU A 143 3.63 0.34 23.62
C LEU A 143 3.17 0.32 22.15
N ILE A 144 3.94 0.85 21.20
CA ILE A 144 3.59 0.89 19.76
C ILE A 144 3.17 -0.48 19.24
N ARG A 145 3.79 -1.58 19.73
CA ARG A 145 3.44 -2.95 19.34
C ARG A 145 1.98 -3.35 19.61
N PHE A 146 1.29 -2.66 20.52
CA PHE A 146 -0.10 -2.92 20.88
C PHE A 146 -1.10 -2.22 19.95
N PHE A 147 -0.63 -1.42 18.98
CA PHE A 147 -1.46 -0.68 18.03
C PHE A 147 -1.16 -1.10 16.58
N PRO A 148 -1.44 -2.36 16.20
CA PRO A 148 -1.30 -2.84 14.84
C PRO A 148 -2.28 -2.13 13.87
N PRO A 149 -2.09 -2.27 12.54
CA PRO A 149 -2.95 -1.64 11.53
C PRO A 149 -4.46 -1.88 11.70
N VAL A 150 -4.85 -3.02 12.31
CA VAL A 150 -6.26 -3.31 12.63
C VAL A 150 -6.85 -2.32 13.64
N VAL A 151 -6.08 -1.89 14.64
CA VAL A 151 -6.54 -0.88 15.60
C VAL A 151 -6.48 0.50 14.97
N THR A 152 -5.35 0.87 14.38
CA THR A 152 -5.15 2.23 13.85
C THR A 152 -6.11 2.54 12.71
N GLY A 153 -6.30 1.59 11.78
CA GLY A 153 -7.22 1.72 10.66
C GLY A 153 -8.69 1.76 11.10
N SER A 154 -9.07 0.97 12.11
CA SER A 154 -10.44 1.04 12.69
C SER A 154 -10.71 2.41 13.29
N VAL A 155 -9.77 2.95 14.05
CA VAL A 155 -9.90 4.25 14.71
C VAL A 155 -10.01 5.38 13.67
N ILE A 156 -9.16 5.39 12.64
CA ILE A 156 -9.23 6.39 11.55
C ILE A 156 -10.57 6.32 10.82
N LEU A 157 -11.04 5.11 10.51
CA LEU A 157 -12.35 4.90 9.88
C LEU A 157 -13.49 5.44 10.75
N ILE A 158 -13.45 5.14 12.06
CA ILE A 158 -14.43 5.62 13.04
C ILE A 158 -14.45 7.14 13.10
N ILE A 159 -13.29 7.82 13.12
CA ILE A 159 -13.22 9.29 13.13
C ILE A 159 -13.91 9.87 11.90
N GLY A 160 -13.58 9.36 10.71
CA GLY A 160 -14.19 9.82 9.47
C GLY A 160 -15.72 9.65 9.47
N ILE A 161 -16.22 8.48 9.85
CA ILE A 161 -17.66 8.19 9.89
C ILE A 161 -18.38 9.01 10.97
N ALA A 162 -17.80 9.11 12.17
CA ALA A 162 -18.43 9.76 13.31
C ALA A 162 -18.58 11.29 13.15
N LEU A 163 -17.81 11.90 12.25
CA LEU A 163 -17.88 13.35 11.95
C LEU A 163 -18.78 13.68 10.76
N LEU A 164 -19.20 12.70 9.96
CA LEU A 164 -20.14 12.93 8.86
C LEU A 164 -21.47 13.54 9.31
N PRO A 165 -22.11 13.12 10.44
CA PRO A 165 -23.33 13.76 10.91
C PRO A 165 -23.15 15.25 11.26
N VAL A 166 -21.99 15.63 11.80
CA VAL A 166 -21.67 17.03 12.12
C VAL A 166 -21.56 17.84 10.83
N ALA A 167 -20.84 17.34 9.83
CA ALA A 167 -20.74 17.99 8.52
C ALA A 167 -22.09 18.05 7.79
N ALA A 168 -22.92 17.02 7.91
CA ALA A 168 -24.26 16.98 7.34
C ALA A 168 -25.20 18.01 7.99
N ALA A 169 -25.09 18.22 9.31
CA ALA A 169 -25.86 19.24 10.01
C ALA A 169 -25.51 20.65 9.52
N ASP A 170 -24.23 20.95 9.30
CA ASP A 170 -23.80 22.22 8.70
C ASP A 170 -24.27 22.37 7.24
N ALA A 171 -24.25 21.28 6.46
CA ALA A 171 -24.71 21.27 5.07
C ALA A 171 -26.18 21.69 4.90
N VAL A 172 -27.02 21.46 5.91
CA VAL A 172 -28.45 21.80 5.90
C VAL A 172 -28.77 23.13 6.60
N GLY A 173 -27.77 23.91 7.00
CA GLY A 173 -27.98 25.24 7.61
C GLY A 173 -27.46 25.38 9.05
N GLY A 174 -26.82 24.35 9.60
CA GLY A 174 -26.21 24.38 10.93
C GLY A 174 -27.08 23.73 12.01
N ALA A 175 -26.45 23.26 13.08
CA ALA A 175 -27.12 22.53 14.16
C ALA A 175 -28.16 23.37 14.93
N ALA A 176 -27.98 24.69 15.01
CA ALA A 176 -28.88 25.59 15.73
C ALA A 176 -30.21 25.83 14.98
N THR A 177 -30.18 25.86 13.65
CA THR A 177 -31.35 26.15 12.80
C THR A 177 -31.30 25.30 11.51
N PRO A 178 -31.45 23.96 11.62
CA PRO A 178 -31.40 23.09 10.46
C PRO A 178 -32.61 23.31 9.56
N ASP A 179 -32.37 23.53 8.27
CA ASP A 179 -33.39 23.62 7.23
C ASP A 179 -33.02 22.72 6.04
N PRO A 180 -33.22 21.39 6.17
CA PRO A 180 -32.91 20.42 5.13
C PRO A 180 -33.80 20.55 3.90
N THR A 181 -34.91 21.27 4.01
CA THR A 181 -35.84 21.51 2.89
C THR A 181 -35.45 22.70 2.03
N ASN A 182 -34.50 23.52 2.49
CA ASN A 182 -34.05 24.68 1.76
C ASN A 182 -33.17 24.30 0.56
N PRO A 183 -33.64 24.54 -0.69
CA PRO A 183 -32.87 24.19 -1.88
C PRO A 183 -31.58 25.00 -1.99
N LYS A 184 -31.49 26.20 -1.39
CA LYS A 184 -30.27 27.01 -1.38
C LYS A 184 -29.16 26.35 -0.56
N ASN A 185 -29.48 25.87 0.65
CA ASN A 185 -28.52 25.20 1.52
C ASN A 185 -27.93 23.97 0.81
N LEU A 186 -28.81 23.15 0.23
CA LEU A 186 -28.39 21.99 -0.55
C LEU A 186 -27.53 22.39 -1.76
N ALA A 187 -27.89 23.44 -2.49
CA ALA A 187 -27.13 23.93 -3.64
C ALA A 187 -25.74 24.42 -3.24
N TYR A 188 -25.60 25.14 -2.13
CA TYR A 188 -24.29 25.56 -1.61
C TYR A 188 -23.43 24.39 -1.17
N ALA A 189 -23.99 23.44 -0.41
CA ALA A 189 -23.26 22.27 0.05
C ALA A 189 -22.80 21.36 -1.09
N LEU A 190 -23.72 20.95 -1.96
CA LEU A 190 -23.41 20.12 -3.12
C LEU A 190 -22.57 20.86 -4.16
N GLY A 191 -22.81 22.15 -4.36
CA GLY A 191 -22.01 22.99 -5.26
C GLY A 191 -20.57 23.13 -4.80
N THR A 192 -20.35 23.32 -3.49
CA THR A 192 -19.01 23.36 -2.89
C THR A 192 -18.31 22.01 -3.03
N LEU A 193 -18.99 20.92 -2.70
CA LEU A 193 -18.47 19.56 -2.88
C LEU A 193 -18.10 19.28 -4.35
N LEU A 194 -19.01 19.60 -5.28
CA LEU A 194 -18.79 19.44 -6.72
C LEU A 194 -17.57 20.24 -7.18
N LEU A 195 -17.42 21.47 -6.68
CA LEU A 195 -16.29 22.31 -7.02
C LEU A 195 -14.97 21.73 -6.51
N ILE A 196 -14.93 21.20 -5.28
CA ILE A 196 -13.74 20.52 -4.74
C ILE A 196 -13.37 19.34 -5.65
N VAL A 197 -14.35 18.49 -5.99
CA VAL A 197 -14.14 17.32 -6.86
C VAL A 197 -13.68 17.76 -8.26
N LEU A 198 -14.26 18.82 -8.82
CA LEU A 198 -13.88 19.33 -10.14
C LEU A 198 -12.46 19.89 -10.13
N ILE A 199 -12.08 20.64 -9.10
CA ILE A 199 -10.71 21.16 -8.94
C ILE A 199 -9.73 19.98 -8.84
N GLN A 200 -10.04 18.95 -8.04
CA GLN A 200 -9.20 17.75 -7.94
C GLN A 200 -9.14 16.93 -9.23
N ARG A 201 -10.20 16.94 -10.03
CA ARG A 201 -10.27 16.24 -11.32
C ARG A 201 -9.44 16.94 -12.40
N VAL A 202 -9.50 18.27 -12.44
CA VAL A 202 -8.90 19.10 -13.50
C VAL A 202 -7.44 19.43 -13.18
N PHE A 203 -7.14 19.77 -11.94
CA PHE A 203 -5.81 20.19 -11.53
C PHE A 203 -5.02 19.05 -10.87
N LYS A 204 -3.70 19.06 -11.01
CA LYS A 204 -2.78 18.06 -10.45
C LYS A 204 -1.80 18.71 -9.47
N GLY A 205 -1.12 17.89 -8.66
CA GLY A 205 -0.10 18.35 -7.72
C GLY A 205 -0.66 19.24 -6.62
N PHE A 206 0.02 20.35 -6.31
CA PHE A 206 -0.34 21.23 -5.18
C PHE A 206 -1.77 21.80 -5.28
N LEU A 207 -2.24 22.13 -6.48
CA LEU A 207 -3.56 22.75 -6.64
C LEU A 207 -4.70 21.76 -6.29
N ALA A 208 -4.46 20.46 -6.47
CA ALA A 208 -5.38 19.42 -5.99
C ALA A 208 -5.35 19.31 -4.45
N THR A 209 -4.20 19.54 -3.81
CA THR A 209 -4.06 19.53 -2.35
C THR A 209 -4.83 20.68 -1.69
N VAL A 210 -4.86 21.87 -2.30
CA VAL A 210 -5.61 23.03 -1.78
C VAL A 210 -7.05 23.11 -2.29
N ALA A 211 -7.56 22.05 -2.94
CA ALA A 211 -8.89 22.05 -3.55
C ALA A 211 -10.01 22.32 -2.54
N VAL A 212 -9.89 21.81 -1.31
CA VAL A 212 -10.87 22.07 -0.24
C VAL A 212 -10.90 23.56 0.12
N LEU A 213 -9.73 24.18 0.31
CA LEU A 213 -9.63 25.62 0.59
C LEU A 213 -10.17 26.45 -0.58
N ALA A 214 -9.82 26.10 -1.82
CA ALA A 214 -10.31 26.78 -3.01
C ALA A 214 -11.84 26.65 -3.15
N GLY A 215 -12.38 25.47 -2.88
CA GLY A 215 -13.82 25.22 -2.85
C GLY A 215 -14.54 26.09 -1.83
N LEU A 216 -13.99 26.20 -0.62
CA LEU A 216 -14.50 27.05 0.45
C LEU A 216 -14.50 28.54 0.07
N VAL A 217 -13.40 29.02 -0.51
CA VAL A 217 -13.26 30.42 -0.95
C VAL A 217 -14.24 30.74 -2.08
N ILE A 218 -14.31 29.92 -3.11
CA ILE A 218 -15.20 30.15 -4.26
C ILE A 218 -16.67 29.98 -3.87
N GLY A 219 -17.00 28.95 -3.06
CA GLY A 219 -18.36 28.74 -2.56
C GLY A 219 -18.85 29.91 -1.71
N THR A 220 -17.99 30.44 -0.84
CA THR A 220 -18.28 31.63 -0.05
C THR A 220 -18.42 32.88 -0.91
N ALA A 221 -17.59 33.03 -1.96
CA ALA A 221 -17.70 34.14 -2.89
C ALA A 221 -19.03 34.11 -3.67
N VAL A 222 -19.50 32.94 -4.10
CA VAL A 222 -20.81 32.78 -4.73
C VAL A 222 -21.93 33.14 -3.75
N ALA A 223 -21.85 32.68 -2.50
CA ALA A 223 -22.83 33.03 -1.47
C ALA A 223 -22.84 34.54 -1.18
N ALA A 224 -21.68 35.20 -1.18
CA ALA A 224 -21.56 36.65 -1.03
C ALA A 224 -22.24 37.41 -2.18
N LEU A 225 -22.03 36.97 -3.43
CA LEU A 225 -22.66 37.58 -4.61
C LEU A 225 -24.19 37.42 -4.61
N LEU A 226 -24.70 36.35 -4.00
CA LEU A 226 -26.13 36.09 -3.84
C LEU A 226 -26.73 36.75 -2.59
N GLY A 227 -25.92 37.41 -1.77
CA GLY A 227 -26.33 38.12 -0.56
C GLY A 227 -26.52 37.24 0.68
N ASP A 228 -26.10 35.98 0.63
CA ASP A 228 -26.26 34.98 1.71
C ASP A 228 -24.99 34.87 2.60
N ALA A 229 -23.95 35.69 2.37
CA ALA A 229 -22.77 35.80 3.23
C ALA A 229 -22.59 37.22 3.78
N HIS A 230 -22.51 37.34 5.11
CA HIS A 230 -22.43 38.62 5.81
C HIS A 230 -21.02 38.85 6.38
N PHE A 231 -20.46 40.03 6.09
CA PHE A 231 -19.10 40.43 6.48
C PHE A 231 -19.08 41.56 7.52
N ASP A 232 -20.20 41.82 8.18
CA ASP A 232 -20.33 42.93 9.12
C ASP A 232 -19.30 42.83 10.27
N GLY A 233 -19.08 41.62 10.78
CA GLY A 233 -18.05 41.35 11.80
C GLY A 233 -16.60 41.62 11.36
N LEU A 234 -16.33 41.74 10.05
CA LEU A 234 -15.00 42.06 9.53
C LEU A 234 -14.63 43.52 9.76
N ALA A 235 -15.60 44.44 9.67
CA ALA A 235 -15.37 45.86 9.90
C ALA A 235 -15.02 46.14 11.37
N ASP A 236 -15.76 45.51 12.29
CA ASP A 236 -15.62 45.67 13.73
C ASP A 236 -14.38 44.96 14.32
N SER A 237 -13.80 44.02 13.58
CA SER A 237 -12.63 43.26 14.02
C SER A 237 -11.33 44.09 14.01
N ALA A 238 -10.58 44.00 15.10
CA ALA A 238 -9.29 44.67 15.25
C ALA A 238 -8.23 44.14 14.25
N TRP A 239 -7.29 45.00 13.87
CA TRP A 239 -6.17 44.64 13.00
C TRP A 239 -5.11 43.75 13.69
N PHE A 240 -4.98 43.87 15.01
CA PHE A 240 -4.06 43.09 15.82
C PHE A 240 -4.76 42.61 17.08
N GLY A 241 -4.57 41.34 17.43
CA GLY A 241 -5.15 40.73 18.62
C GLY A 241 -4.25 39.62 19.14
N VAL A 242 -4.11 39.52 20.45
CA VAL A 242 -3.30 38.50 21.12
C VAL A 242 -4.23 37.58 21.91
N THR A 243 -4.11 36.26 21.73
CA THR A 243 -4.78 35.30 22.61
C THR A 243 -4.13 35.39 24.00
N THR A 244 -4.90 35.90 24.97
CA THR A 244 -4.42 35.96 26.35
C THR A 244 -4.69 34.62 27.03
N PRO A 245 -3.80 34.13 27.90
CA PRO A 245 -4.05 32.89 28.62
C PRO A 245 -5.38 32.93 29.37
N PHE A 246 -6.16 31.85 29.26
CA PHE A 246 -7.45 31.68 29.96
C PHE A 246 -8.49 32.77 29.65
N PHE A 247 -8.58 33.20 28.39
CA PHE A 247 -9.49 34.25 27.92
C PHE A 247 -10.96 33.96 28.29
N PHE A 248 -11.40 32.70 28.18
CA PHE A 248 -12.76 32.28 28.52
C PHE A 248 -12.97 32.02 30.02
N GLY A 249 -11.94 32.23 30.85
CA GLY A 249 -11.95 31.99 32.28
C GLY A 249 -10.99 30.86 32.70
N LEU A 250 -10.84 30.71 34.01
CA LEU A 250 -9.94 29.69 34.59
C LEU A 250 -10.43 28.27 34.25
N PRO A 251 -9.51 27.34 33.92
CA PRO A 251 -9.85 25.97 33.57
C PRO A 251 -10.50 25.24 34.74
N LYS A 252 -11.53 24.45 34.44
CA LYS A 252 -12.21 23.58 35.41
C LYS A 252 -11.89 22.12 35.13
N PHE A 253 -11.77 21.34 36.20
CA PHE A 253 -11.30 19.96 36.12
C PHE A 253 -12.44 18.99 36.43
N SER A 254 -12.91 18.30 35.40
CA SER A 254 -13.82 17.16 35.53
C SER A 254 -13.05 15.88 35.27
N VAL A 255 -13.14 14.91 36.18
CA VAL A 255 -12.43 13.63 36.06
C VAL A 255 -12.85 12.89 34.79
N ALA A 256 -14.15 12.86 34.48
CA ALA A 256 -14.65 12.21 33.28
C ALA A 256 -14.13 12.89 31.99
N ALA A 257 -14.09 14.22 31.97
CA ALA A 257 -13.53 14.98 30.84
C ALA A 257 -12.02 14.71 30.68
N ILE A 258 -11.27 14.69 31.79
CA ILE A 258 -9.83 14.38 31.81
C ILE A 258 -9.57 12.98 31.24
N ILE A 259 -10.30 11.97 31.71
CA ILE A 259 -10.14 10.60 31.22
C ILE A 259 -10.46 10.54 29.71
N SER A 260 -11.55 11.19 29.28
CA SER A 260 -11.91 11.26 27.87
C SER A 260 -10.81 11.89 27.02
N MET A 261 -10.22 13.01 27.45
CA MET A 261 -9.12 13.66 26.72
C MET A 261 -7.82 12.85 26.78
N ILE A 262 -7.55 12.11 27.85
CA ILE A 262 -6.41 11.18 27.91
C ILE A 262 -6.59 10.08 26.87
N VAL A 263 -7.79 9.50 26.72
CA VAL A 263 -8.06 8.49 25.69
C VAL A 263 -7.85 9.07 24.30
N VAL A 264 -8.35 10.28 24.05
CA VAL A 264 -8.08 11.02 22.80
C VAL A 264 -6.58 11.16 22.56
N MET A 265 -5.81 11.59 23.56
CA MET A 265 -4.36 11.74 23.39
C MET A 265 -3.60 10.42 23.21
N LEU A 266 -4.10 9.31 23.76
CA LEU A 266 -3.53 7.99 23.49
C LEU A 266 -3.78 7.56 22.04
N ILE A 267 -4.94 7.90 21.49
CA ILE A 267 -5.28 7.66 20.09
C ILE A 267 -4.39 8.51 19.18
N THR A 268 -4.26 9.81 19.45
CA THR A 268 -3.40 10.69 18.64
C THR A 268 -1.93 10.31 18.75
N ALA A 269 -1.49 9.73 19.87
CA ALA A 269 -0.13 9.23 19.99
C ALA A 269 0.17 8.10 19.00
N VAL A 270 -0.83 7.27 18.68
CA VAL A 270 -0.71 6.23 17.63
C VAL A 270 -0.62 6.87 16.25
N GLU A 271 -1.49 7.85 15.98
CA GLU A 271 -1.51 8.61 14.72
C GLU A 271 -0.16 9.31 14.46
N THR A 272 0.32 10.08 15.43
CA THR A 272 1.62 10.75 15.34
C THR A 272 2.78 9.75 15.18
N THR A 273 2.71 8.58 15.83
CA THR A 273 3.73 7.54 15.61
C THR A 273 3.77 7.12 14.13
N GLY A 274 2.61 6.90 13.52
CA GLY A 274 2.49 6.60 12.08
C GLY A 274 3.08 7.71 11.21
N ASP A 275 2.74 8.97 11.49
CA ASP A 275 3.23 10.13 10.73
C ASP A 275 4.74 10.32 10.84
N VAL A 276 5.30 10.05 12.03
CA VAL A 276 6.73 10.13 12.28
C VAL A 276 7.47 9.07 11.44
N PHE A 277 6.97 7.83 11.39
CA PHE A 277 7.54 6.78 10.54
C PHE A 277 7.38 7.07 9.05
N ALA A 278 6.17 7.45 8.61
CA ALA A 278 5.89 7.78 7.22
C ALA A 278 6.76 8.96 6.74
N THR A 279 6.90 10.00 7.57
CA THR A 279 7.79 11.13 7.27
C THR A 279 9.24 10.70 7.25
N GLY A 280 9.69 9.86 8.21
CA GLY A 280 11.02 9.29 8.24
C GLY A 280 11.38 8.55 6.95
N GLU A 281 10.45 7.75 6.43
CA GLU A 281 10.60 7.06 5.14
C GLU A 281 10.68 8.05 3.97
N ILE A 282 9.76 9.02 3.89
CA ILE A 282 9.74 10.05 2.83
C ILE A 282 11.03 10.87 2.81
N VAL A 283 11.54 11.22 3.99
CA VAL A 283 12.77 12.02 4.12
C VAL A 283 14.04 11.19 4.09
N GLU A 284 13.94 9.86 4.03
CA GLU A 284 15.04 8.90 4.06
C GLU A 284 15.91 9.00 5.33
N LYS A 285 15.26 9.24 6.48
CA LYS A 285 15.91 9.31 7.79
C LYS A 285 15.39 8.18 8.69
N ARG A 286 16.32 7.40 9.25
CA ARG A 286 15.99 6.34 10.21
C ARG A 286 15.30 6.94 11.44
N VAL A 287 14.15 6.39 11.79
CA VAL A 287 13.33 6.76 12.95
C VAL A 287 13.34 5.61 13.95
N GLY A 288 13.51 5.92 15.23
CA GLY A 288 13.43 4.95 16.33
C GLY A 288 12.44 5.35 17.44
N ALA A 289 12.37 4.53 18.50
CA ALA A 289 11.50 4.79 19.64
C ALA A 289 11.80 6.11 20.36
N GLU A 290 13.07 6.55 20.37
CA GLU A 290 13.42 7.87 20.92
C GLU A 290 12.82 9.02 20.12
N ASP A 291 12.81 8.92 18.80
CA ASP A 291 12.25 9.93 17.91
C ASP A 291 10.74 10.04 18.11
N VAL A 292 10.05 8.89 18.23
CA VAL A 292 8.64 8.83 18.61
C VAL A 292 8.42 9.48 19.98
N SER A 293 9.23 9.14 20.99
CA SER A 293 9.11 9.77 22.31
C SER A 293 9.29 11.29 22.27
N ARG A 294 10.17 11.82 21.39
CA ARG A 294 10.36 13.27 21.22
C ARG A 294 9.16 13.91 20.51
N ALA A 295 8.57 13.22 19.54
CA ALA A 295 7.36 13.65 18.86
C ALA A 295 6.18 13.76 19.84
N LEU A 296 5.92 12.71 20.61
CA LEU A 296 4.82 12.67 21.58
C LEU A 296 4.98 13.68 22.72
N ARG A 297 6.24 13.99 23.10
CA ARG A 297 6.50 15.09 24.05
C ARG A 297 6.15 16.45 23.46
N ALA A 298 6.41 16.67 22.17
CA ALA A 298 5.99 17.90 21.53
C ALA A 298 4.46 17.98 21.40
N ASP A 299 3.78 16.87 21.07
CA ASP A 299 2.30 16.85 21.03
C ASP A 299 1.70 17.16 22.41
N GLY A 300 2.22 16.52 23.46
CA GLY A 300 1.76 16.73 24.84
C GLY A 300 2.02 18.16 25.32
N LEU A 301 3.21 18.70 25.06
CA LEU A 301 3.52 20.09 25.39
C LEU A 301 2.66 21.08 24.59
N SER A 302 2.47 20.83 23.30
CA SER A 302 1.66 21.68 22.43
C SER A 302 0.19 21.66 22.85
N THR A 303 -0.34 20.48 23.18
CA THR A 303 -1.69 20.30 23.74
C THR A 303 -1.85 21.04 25.08
N PHE A 304 -0.87 20.94 25.97
CA PHE A 304 -0.86 21.70 27.23
C PHE A 304 -0.91 23.21 26.97
N LEU A 305 -0.05 23.72 26.07
CA LEU A 305 -0.03 25.13 25.68
C LEU A 305 -1.33 25.54 24.99
N GLY A 306 -1.93 24.65 24.19
CA GLY A 306 -3.25 24.79 23.59
C GLY A 306 -4.30 25.11 24.64
N GLY A 307 -4.47 24.26 25.64
CA GLY A 307 -5.45 24.51 26.69
C GLY A 307 -5.19 25.78 27.50
N VAL A 308 -3.94 26.22 27.65
CA VAL A 308 -3.60 27.50 28.30
C VAL A 308 -3.95 28.70 27.41
N LEU A 309 -3.73 28.60 26.10
CA LEU A 309 -3.91 29.65 25.10
C LEU A 309 -5.26 29.57 24.37
N ASN A 310 -6.25 28.89 24.97
CA ASN A 310 -7.63 28.76 24.48
C ASN A 310 -7.80 27.96 23.16
N SER A 311 -6.91 26.99 22.93
CA SER A 311 -6.95 26.05 21.81
C SER A 311 -7.14 24.60 22.27
N PHE A 312 -6.93 23.66 21.35
CA PHE A 312 -7.39 22.27 21.40
C PHE A 312 -6.22 21.26 21.40
N PRO A 313 -6.48 19.95 21.50
CA PRO A 313 -5.44 18.93 21.42
C PRO A 313 -4.72 18.88 20.07
N TYR A 314 -3.38 18.79 20.13
CA TYR A 314 -2.51 18.80 18.97
C TYR A 314 -1.95 17.42 18.62
N THR A 315 -1.79 17.19 17.32
CA THR A 315 -1.14 16.00 16.73
C THR A 315 -0.41 16.39 15.44
N CYS A 316 0.43 15.49 14.92
CA CYS A 316 0.96 15.63 13.56
C CYS A 316 -0.18 15.58 12.53
N PHE A 317 -0.12 16.46 11.52
CA PHE A 317 -1.16 16.56 10.50
C PHE A 317 -0.77 15.73 9.26
N ALA A 318 -1.42 14.59 9.06
CA ALA A 318 -1.07 13.60 8.05
C ALA A 318 -1.14 14.11 6.60
N GLU A 319 -2.06 15.04 6.28
CA GLU A 319 -2.18 15.65 4.96
C GLU A 319 -0.90 16.41 4.56
N ASN A 320 -0.26 17.05 5.55
CA ASN A 320 0.98 17.77 5.34
C ASN A 320 2.17 16.81 5.12
N VAL A 321 2.12 15.59 5.68
CA VAL A 321 3.09 14.52 5.35
C VAL A 321 2.96 14.12 3.88
N GLY A 322 1.72 13.99 3.40
CA GLY A 322 1.42 13.78 1.98
C GLY A 322 1.99 14.87 1.08
N LEU A 323 1.89 16.14 1.49
CA LEU A 323 2.47 17.27 0.75
C LEU A 323 4.00 17.18 0.66
N VAL A 324 4.71 16.77 1.72
CA VAL A 324 6.16 16.56 1.67
C VAL A 324 6.53 15.48 0.65
N ARG A 325 5.75 14.39 0.57
CA ARG A 325 5.93 13.33 -0.43
C ARG A 325 5.78 13.85 -1.86
N LEU A 326 4.77 14.67 -2.11
CA LEU A 326 4.47 15.22 -3.44
C LEU A 326 5.49 16.28 -3.87
N THR A 327 5.85 17.20 -2.98
CA THR A 327 6.76 18.33 -3.28
C THR A 327 8.23 17.93 -3.26
N ARG A 328 8.57 16.82 -2.59
CA ARG A 328 9.95 16.38 -2.31
C ARG A 328 10.79 17.41 -1.55
N VAL A 329 10.17 18.42 -0.94
CA VAL A 329 10.84 19.42 -0.12
C VAL A 329 10.96 18.89 1.31
N LYS A 330 12.09 18.25 1.61
CA LYS A 330 12.31 17.51 2.87
C LYS A 330 12.70 18.40 4.08
N SER A 331 12.98 19.69 3.86
CA SER A 331 13.52 20.58 4.90
C SER A 331 12.52 20.84 6.03
N ARG A 332 12.90 20.57 7.28
CA ARG A 332 12.06 20.86 8.45
C ARG A 332 11.83 22.35 8.68
N TYR A 333 12.72 23.20 8.18
CA TYR A 333 12.62 24.66 8.34
C TYR A 333 11.52 25.27 7.47
N VAL A 334 11.06 24.56 6.45
CA VAL A 334 9.87 24.94 5.68
C VAL A 334 8.63 24.88 6.57
N VAL A 335 8.50 23.82 7.37
CA VAL A 335 7.40 23.70 8.35
C VAL A 335 7.55 24.72 9.48
N ALA A 336 8.77 25.01 9.92
CA ALA A 336 9.01 26.09 10.87
C ALA A 336 8.58 27.46 10.31
N ALA A 337 8.85 27.74 9.03
CA ALA A 337 8.38 28.95 8.35
C ALA A 337 6.85 28.98 8.25
N ALA A 338 6.20 27.85 7.93
CA ALA A 338 4.75 27.73 7.99
C ALA A 338 4.20 28.07 9.39
N GLY A 339 4.87 27.59 10.46
CA GLY A 339 4.51 27.94 11.83
C GLY A 339 4.61 29.43 12.13
N VAL A 340 5.63 30.12 11.62
CA VAL A 340 5.74 31.59 11.74
C VAL A 340 4.59 32.29 11.01
N PHE A 341 4.23 31.85 9.80
CA PHE A 341 3.08 32.41 9.08
C PHE A 341 1.77 32.21 9.85
N MET A 342 1.55 31.03 10.44
CA MET A 342 0.35 30.77 11.25
C MET A 342 0.29 31.63 12.51
N ILE A 343 1.43 31.86 13.18
CA ILE A 343 1.52 32.84 14.28
C ILE A 343 1.10 34.22 13.80
N VAL A 344 1.63 34.69 12.67
CA VAL A 344 1.29 36.02 12.13
C VAL A 344 -0.20 36.11 11.79
N ILE A 345 -0.77 35.09 11.13
CA ILE A 345 -2.21 35.07 10.78
C ILE A 345 -3.07 35.02 12.05
N GLY A 346 -2.70 34.22 13.05
CA GLY A 346 -3.41 34.14 14.33
C GLY A 346 -3.37 35.43 15.16
N LEU A 347 -2.43 36.34 14.89
CA LEU A 347 -2.38 37.67 15.49
C LEU A 347 -3.26 38.71 14.77
N ILE A 348 -3.92 38.34 13.67
CA ILE A 348 -4.75 39.23 12.84
C ILE A 348 -6.22 38.78 12.94
N PRO A 349 -7.02 39.33 13.88
CA PRO A 349 -8.40 38.90 14.08
C PRO A 349 -9.31 39.02 12.87
N LYS A 350 -9.03 39.95 11.95
CA LYS A 350 -9.72 40.05 10.66
C LYS A 350 -9.62 38.76 9.82
N ALA A 351 -8.53 38.02 9.91
CA ALA A 351 -8.40 36.73 9.24
C ALA A 351 -9.39 35.72 9.82
N GLY A 352 -9.49 35.63 11.15
CA GLY A 352 -10.50 34.81 11.83
C GLY A 352 -11.94 35.24 11.52
N ALA A 353 -12.20 36.54 11.45
CA ALA A 353 -13.51 37.09 11.07
C ALA A 353 -13.92 36.72 9.65
N LEU A 354 -12.98 36.77 8.69
CA LEU A 354 -13.24 36.33 7.32
C LEU A 354 -13.65 34.85 7.26
N VAL A 355 -12.98 34.00 8.04
CA VAL A 355 -13.31 32.57 8.14
C VAL A 355 -14.66 32.35 8.85
N ALA A 356 -14.95 33.10 9.91
CA ALA A 356 -16.21 33.02 10.62
C ALA A 356 -17.42 33.56 9.83
N SER A 357 -17.20 34.22 8.69
CA SER A 357 -18.23 34.66 7.74
C SER A 357 -18.62 33.57 6.72
N ILE A 358 -17.96 32.41 6.74
CA ILE A 358 -18.28 31.31 5.82
C ILE A 358 -19.68 30.75 6.15
N PRO A 359 -20.61 30.69 5.18
CA PRO A 359 -21.93 30.11 5.41
C PRO A 359 -21.87 28.63 5.78
N HIS A 360 -22.70 28.21 6.74
CA HIS A 360 -22.77 26.80 7.19
C HIS A 360 -22.89 25.79 6.04
N PRO A 361 -23.75 25.99 5.02
CA PRO A 361 -23.87 25.00 3.96
C PRO A 361 -22.60 24.82 3.13
N VAL A 362 -21.84 25.90 2.89
CA VAL A 362 -20.54 25.85 2.17
C VAL A 362 -19.53 25.06 2.99
N LEU A 363 -19.44 25.35 4.30
CA LEU A 363 -18.59 24.62 5.22
C LEU A 363 -18.97 23.13 5.28
N GLY A 364 -20.26 22.82 5.35
CA GLY A 364 -20.77 21.44 5.36
C GLY A 364 -20.34 20.66 4.12
N GLY A 365 -20.43 21.26 2.93
CA GLY A 365 -19.93 20.65 1.69
C GLY A 365 -18.43 20.34 1.72
N ALA A 366 -17.62 21.26 2.25
CA ALA A 366 -16.18 21.06 2.41
C ALA A 366 -15.86 19.99 3.47
N ALA A 367 -16.53 20.04 4.63
CA ALA A 367 -16.35 19.10 5.73
C ALA A 367 -16.75 17.66 5.35
N LEU A 368 -17.82 17.50 4.57
CA LEU A 368 -18.21 16.20 4.00
C LEU A 368 -17.08 15.61 3.14
N ALA A 369 -16.46 16.42 2.28
CA ALA A 369 -15.32 15.97 1.45
C ALA A 369 -14.12 15.52 2.30
N MET A 370 -13.77 16.32 3.32
CA MET A 370 -12.64 16.00 4.22
C MET A 370 -12.88 14.73 5.03
N PHE A 371 -14.02 14.62 5.74
CA PHE A 371 -14.26 13.46 6.61
C PHE A 371 -14.51 12.17 5.84
N ALA A 372 -15.12 12.25 4.64
CA ALA A 372 -15.20 11.10 3.75
C ALA A 372 -13.80 10.61 3.30
N THR A 373 -12.89 11.55 3.01
CA THR A 373 -11.51 11.21 2.66
C THR A 373 -10.77 10.58 3.85
N VAL A 374 -10.96 11.10 5.06
CA VAL A 374 -10.40 10.50 6.30
C VAL A 374 -10.91 9.07 6.50
N ALA A 375 -12.20 8.81 6.29
CA ALA A 375 -12.75 7.45 6.35
C ALA A 375 -12.07 6.51 5.34
N VAL A 376 -11.82 6.99 4.12
CA VAL A 376 -11.10 6.22 3.08
C VAL A 376 -9.66 5.91 3.49
N VAL A 377 -8.95 6.85 4.13
CA VAL A 377 -7.60 6.59 4.67
C VAL A 377 -7.62 5.48 5.74
N GLY A 378 -8.68 5.43 6.55
CA GLY A 378 -8.92 4.33 7.48
C GLY A 378 -9.06 2.98 6.76
N ILE A 379 -9.86 2.92 5.68
CA ILE A 379 -10.01 1.72 4.83
C ILE A 379 -8.68 1.32 4.19
N GLN A 380 -7.90 2.28 3.68
CA GLN A 380 -6.57 2.02 3.11
C GLN A 380 -5.57 1.49 4.14
N THR A 381 -5.72 1.87 5.41
CA THR A 381 -4.90 1.32 6.50
C THR A 381 -5.33 -0.11 6.81
N LEU A 382 -6.64 -0.36 6.85
CA LEU A 382 -7.24 -1.68 7.07
C LEU A 382 -6.95 -2.66 5.93
N SER A 383 -6.70 -2.20 4.69
CA SER A 383 -6.39 -3.10 3.56
C SER A 383 -5.08 -3.87 3.73
N ARG A 384 -4.24 -3.47 4.70
CA ARG A 384 -3.00 -4.18 5.08
C ARG A 384 -3.23 -5.26 6.14
N VAL A 385 -4.45 -5.38 6.67
CA VAL A 385 -4.82 -6.34 7.72
C VAL A 385 -5.28 -7.65 7.09
N ASP A 386 -4.86 -8.76 7.67
CA ASP A 386 -5.41 -10.07 7.30
C ASP A 386 -6.81 -10.25 7.90
N PHE A 387 -7.82 -10.16 7.04
CA PHE A 387 -9.23 -10.38 7.37
C PHE A 387 -9.65 -11.86 7.31
N HIS A 388 -8.75 -12.79 6.95
CA HIS A 388 -9.01 -14.22 7.12
C HIS A 388 -8.97 -14.62 8.60
N ASP A 389 -8.21 -13.89 9.42
CA ASP A 389 -8.28 -14.00 10.88
C ASP A 389 -9.59 -13.39 11.40
N HIS A 390 -10.52 -14.26 11.82
CA HIS A 390 -11.82 -13.86 12.36
C HIS A 390 -11.70 -12.90 13.55
N ARG A 391 -10.61 -12.92 14.32
CA ARG A 391 -10.38 -11.97 15.42
C ARG A 391 -10.29 -10.54 14.91
N ASN A 392 -9.59 -10.33 13.79
CA ASN A 392 -9.47 -9.02 13.16
C ASN A 392 -10.82 -8.53 12.64
N VAL A 393 -11.63 -9.43 12.05
CA VAL A 393 -13.00 -9.12 11.62
C VAL A 393 -13.86 -8.67 12.80
N VAL A 394 -13.80 -9.39 13.93
CA VAL A 394 -14.56 -9.05 15.15
C VAL A 394 -14.10 -7.71 15.74
N ILE A 395 -12.78 -7.45 15.80
CA ILE A 395 -12.22 -6.17 16.30
C ILE A 395 -12.77 -5.00 15.49
N VAL A 396 -12.64 -5.05 14.15
CA VAL A 396 -13.08 -3.97 13.26
C VAL A 396 -14.61 -3.84 13.29
N GLY A 397 -15.34 -4.93 13.10
CA GLY A 397 -16.80 -4.92 13.02
C GLY A 397 -17.47 -4.42 14.30
N THR A 398 -16.99 -4.88 15.48
CA THR A 398 -17.57 -4.46 16.77
C THR A 398 -17.24 -3.01 17.08
N SER A 399 -16.00 -2.57 16.85
CA SER A 399 -15.58 -1.20 17.15
C SER A 399 -16.29 -0.17 16.26
N VAL A 400 -16.37 -0.42 14.96
CA VAL A 400 -17.11 0.43 14.01
C VAL A 400 -18.60 0.40 14.32
N GLY A 401 -19.18 -0.78 14.58
CA GLY A 401 -20.60 -0.93 14.90
C GLY A 401 -21.02 -0.15 16.14
N LEU A 402 -20.25 -0.23 17.24
CA LEU A 402 -20.51 0.53 18.46
C LEU A 402 -20.31 2.04 18.26
N ALA A 403 -19.29 2.44 17.50
CA ALA A 403 -19.07 3.85 17.18
C ALA A 403 -20.26 4.44 16.42
N VAL A 404 -20.71 3.76 15.37
CA VAL A 404 -21.87 4.15 14.57
C VAL A 404 -23.13 4.19 15.43
N PHE A 405 -23.36 3.16 16.25
CA PHE A 405 -24.53 3.11 17.12
C PHE A 405 -24.65 4.34 18.03
N VAL A 406 -23.58 4.70 18.73
CA VAL A 406 -23.58 5.88 19.62
C VAL A 406 -23.64 7.19 18.83
N THR A 407 -22.98 7.26 17.68
CA THR A 407 -22.97 8.50 16.87
C THR A 407 -24.37 8.82 16.33
N PHE A 408 -25.10 7.81 15.83
CA PHE A 408 -26.43 8.00 15.26
C PHE A 408 -27.55 8.00 16.30
N GLN A 409 -27.30 7.49 17.51
CA GLN A 409 -28.25 7.47 18.62
C GLN A 409 -27.60 8.06 19.89
N PRO A 410 -27.30 9.38 19.92
CA PRO A 410 -26.59 10.01 21.04
C PRO A 410 -27.35 9.91 22.37
N ASP A 411 -28.69 9.80 22.33
CA ASP A 411 -29.52 9.63 23.51
C ASP A 411 -29.29 8.32 24.27
N VAL A 412 -28.67 7.31 23.63
CA VAL A 412 -28.28 6.05 24.30
C VAL A 412 -27.32 6.32 25.46
N ALA A 413 -26.51 7.39 25.39
CA ALA A 413 -25.64 7.78 26.50
C ALA A 413 -26.44 8.06 27.79
N LYS A 414 -27.69 8.50 27.71
CA LYS A 414 -28.54 8.76 28.89
C LYS A 414 -28.92 7.47 29.65
N ALA A 415 -28.75 6.31 29.04
CA ALA A 415 -28.99 5.02 29.68
C ALA A 415 -27.86 4.59 30.65
N VAL A 416 -26.70 5.26 30.61
CA VAL A 416 -25.58 5.01 31.52
C VAL A 416 -25.46 6.11 32.59
N PRO A 417 -24.81 5.84 33.74
CA PRO A 417 -24.58 6.84 34.78
C PRO A 417 -23.86 8.08 34.25
N GLU A 418 -24.14 9.26 34.82
CA GLU A 418 -23.60 10.56 34.38
C GLU A 418 -22.09 10.57 34.13
N TRP A 419 -21.31 9.93 35.00
CA TRP A 419 -19.85 9.86 34.85
C TRP A 419 -19.39 9.13 33.58
N ALA A 420 -20.19 8.19 33.09
CA ALA A 420 -19.89 7.38 31.91
C ALA A 420 -20.41 8.02 30.62
N GLN A 421 -21.35 8.97 30.70
CA GLN A 421 -21.98 9.61 29.53
C GLN A 421 -20.96 10.32 28.63
N ILE A 422 -19.96 10.97 29.21
CA ILE A 422 -18.93 11.69 28.45
C ILE A 422 -18.06 10.72 27.63
N ILE A 423 -17.71 9.57 28.21
CA ILE A 423 -16.81 8.59 27.58
C ILE A 423 -17.57 7.71 26.59
N LEU A 424 -18.75 7.21 27.00
CA LEU A 424 -19.56 6.29 26.21
C LEU A 424 -20.50 6.99 25.23
N GLY A 425 -20.75 8.29 25.40
CA GLY A 425 -21.56 9.11 24.50
C GLY A 425 -20.82 9.66 23.28
N SER A 426 -19.50 9.44 23.20
CA SER A 426 -18.71 9.75 22.01
C SER A 426 -18.46 8.47 21.21
N GLY A 427 -18.99 8.39 19.99
CA GLY A 427 -18.75 7.26 19.09
C GLY A 427 -17.26 7.04 18.80
N ILE A 428 -16.48 8.12 18.68
CA ILE A 428 -15.03 8.05 18.47
C ILE A 428 -14.35 7.39 19.67
N THR A 429 -14.67 7.83 20.88
CA THR A 429 -14.06 7.32 22.12
C THR A 429 -14.44 5.87 22.36
N LEU A 430 -15.73 5.54 22.27
CA LEU A 430 -16.22 4.19 22.50
C LEU A 430 -15.68 3.21 21.47
N GLY A 431 -15.74 3.55 20.18
CA GLY A 431 -15.25 2.69 19.11
C GLY A 431 -13.75 2.45 19.21
N SER A 432 -12.98 3.50 19.47
CA SER A 432 -11.52 3.39 19.61
C SER A 432 -11.13 2.55 20.83
N LEU A 433 -11.77 2.78 21.97
CA LEU A 433 -11.54 1.99 23.17
C LEU A 433 -11.90 0.51 22.94
N THR A 434 -13.01 0.26 22.24
CA THR A 434 -13.42 -1.09 21.84
C THR A 434 -12.36 -1.76 20.97
N ALA A 435 -11.85 -1.07 19.94
CA ALA A 435 -10.81 -1.62 19.07
C ALA A 435 -9.55 -1.98 19.85
N ILE A 436 -9.11 -1.09 20.75
CA ILE A 436 -7.92 -1.29 21.60
C ILE A 436 -8.14 -2.47 22.57
N ILE A 437 -9.26 -2.49 23.29
CA ILE A 437 -9.56 -3.53 24.27
C ILE A 437 -9.69 -4.89 23.58
N LEU A 438 -10.45 -4.98 22.49
CA LEU A 438 -10.61 -6.25 21.78
C LEU A 438 -9.29 -6.75 21.21
N ASN A 439 -8.44 -5.86 20.68
CA ASN A 439 -7.09 -6.24 20.25
C ASN A 439 -6.23 -6.74 21.42
N LEU A 440 -6.32 -6.12 22.59
CA LEU A 440 -5.61 -6.61 23.78
C LEU A 440 -6.14 -7.97 24.22
N VAL A 441 -7.46 -8.18 24.21
CA VAL A 441 -8.11 -9.44 24.59
C VAL A 441 -7.70 -10.56 23.63
N PHE A 442 -7.91 -10.38 22.33
CA PHE A 442 -7.73 -11.44 21.34
C PHE A 442 -6.28 -11.73 20.95
N HIS A 443 -5.39 -10.73 21.02
CA HIS A 443 -4.01 -10.88 20.56
C HIS A 443 -2.96 -10.83 21.67
N HIS A 444 -3.29 -10.38 22.89
CA HIS A 444 -2.29 -10.22 23.96
C HIS A 444 -2.63 -10.95 25.26
N LEU A 445 -3.92 -11.08 25.62
CA LEU A 445 -4.36 -11.81 26.82
C LEU A 445 -4.56 -13.30 26.53
N ASP A 446 -5.00 -13.63 25.32
CA ASP A 446 -5.30 -15.00 24.93
C ASP A 446 -4.05 -15.72 24.36
N ARG A 447 -3.29 -16.38 25.23
CA ARG A 447 -2.08 -17.18 24.88
C ARG A 447 -2.40 -18.55 24.24
N GLY A 448 -3.66 -18.80 23.91
CA GLY A 448 -4.17 -20.11 23.49
C GLY A 448 -4.52 -20.23 22.01
N HIS A 449 -4.53 -19.11 21.26
CA HIS A 449 -5.22 -19.06 19.98
C HIS A 449 -4.43 -18.35 18.87
N GLY A 450 -3.09 -18.44 18.88
CA GLY A 450 -2.25 -17.99 17.77
C GLY A 450 -2.70 -18.52 16.39
N PRO A 451 -2.21 -17.90 15.29
CA PRO A 451 -2.62 -18.24 13.93
C PRO A 451 -2.50 -19.74 13.69
N ALA A 452 -3.45 -20.30 12.93
CA ALA A 452 -3.37 -21.69 12.51
C ALA A 452 -2.18 -21.87 11.57
N VAL A 453 -1.39 -22.91 11.81
CA VAL A 453 -0.13 -23.18 11.09
C VAL A 453 -0.22 -24.50 10.33
N ALA A 454 -1.00 -25.48 10.79
CA ALA A 454 -1.20 -26.74 10.09
C ALA A 454 -2.54 -27.42 10.44
N GLY A 455 -3.06 -28.28 9.57
CA GLY A 455 -4.11 -29.27 9.88
C GLY A 455 -5.51 -28.94 9.35
N THR A 456 -6.36 -29.97 9.17
CA THR A 456 -7.69 -29.89 8.55
C THR A 456 -8.81 -29.63 9.58
N PRO A 457 -9.93 -28.96 9.24
CA PRO A 457 -11.03 -28.76 10.18
C PRO A 457 -11.62 -30.12 10.57
N GLY A 458 -11.68 -30.41 11.87
CA GLY A 458 -12.14 -31.71 12.39
C GLY A 458 -11.03 -32.76 12.62
N LYS A 459 -9.80 -32.55 12.14
CA LYS A 459 -8.62 -33.40 12.41
C LYS A 459 -7.46 -32.62 13.05
N GLY A 460 -7.77 -31.77 14.03
CA GLY A 460 -6.79 -31.12 14.90
C GLY A 460 -5.96 -30.02 14.22
N VAL A 461 -6.46 -28.79 14.27
CA VAL A 461 -5.72 -27.60 13.82
C VAL A 461 -4.53 -27.34 14.77
N ILE A 462 -3.32 -27.41 14.23
CA ILE A 462 -2.06 -27.06 14.88
C ILE A 462 -1.86 -25.55 14.76
N ARG A 463 -1.76 -24.86 15.89
CA ARG A 463 -1.56 -23.41 15.97
C ARG A 463 -0.10 -23.05 16.26
N LEU A 464 0.33 -21.83 15.93
CA LEU A 464 1.71 -21.37 16.12
C LEU A 464 2.19 -21.51 17.58
N ASP A 465 1.31 -21.26 18.55
CA ASP A 465 1.63 -21.45 19.97
C ASP A 465 1.84 -22.92 20.34
N ALA A 466 1.11 -23.83 19.70
CA ALA A 466 1.33 -25.26 19.86
C ALA A 466 2.68 -25.64 19.25
N VAL A 467 2.99 -25.15 18.04
CA VAL A 467 4.29 -25.33 17.37
C VAL A 467 5.47 -24.86 18.24
N ASN A 468 5.34 -23.71 18.89
CA ASN A 468 6.34 -23.19 19.83
C ASN A 468 6.52 -24.05 21.09
N LYS A 469 5.53 -24.86 21.45
CA LYS A 469 5.54 -25.76 22.62
C LYS A 469 5.82 -27.22 22.27
N MET A 470 5.84 -27.57 20.99
CA MET A 470 6.09 -28.95 20.54
C MET A 470 7.44 -29.47 21.04
N SER A 471 7.45 -30.76 21.36
CA SER A 471 8.70 -31.51 21.48
C SER A 471 9.42 -31.55 20.12
N ARG A 472 10.73 -31.81 20.13
CA ARG A 472 11.53 -31.88 18.89
C ARG A 472 10.98 -32.91 17.92
N ASP A 473 10.64 -34.09 18.43
CA ASP A 473 10.11 -35.20 17.63
C ASP A 473 8.73 -34.87 17.04
N GLU A 474 7.88 -34.18 17.81
CA GLU A 474 6.56 -33.76 17.35
C GLU A 474 6.65 -32.69 16.25
N PHE A 475 7.52 -31.69 16.43
CA PHE A 475 7.75 -30.66 15.42
C PHE A 475 8.28 -31.26 14.11
N VAL A 476 9.29 -32.13 14.20
CA VAL A 476 9.87 -32.80 13.03
C VAL A 476 8.80 -33.63 12.34
N ARG A 477 7.98 -34.39 13.06
CA ARG A 477 6.88 -35.19 12.48
C ARG A 477 5.80 -34.32 11.81
N THR A 478 5.49 -33.14 12.36
CA THR A 478 4.49 -32.24 11.78
C THR A 478 4.96 -31.61 10.48
N PHE A 479 6.23 -31.19 10.42
CA PHE A 479 6.76 -30.44 9.28
C PHE A 479 7.67 -31.25 8.34
N SER A 480 7.89 -32.54 8.60
CA SER A 480 8.75 -33.39 7.76
C SER A 480 8.27 -33.47 6.32
N ALA A 481 6.96 -33.33 6.07
CA ALA A 481 6.39 -33.38 4.72
C ALA A 481 6.79 -32.19 3.81
N LEU A 482 7.28 -31.09 4.39
CA LEU A 482 7.73 -29.92 3.64
C LEU A 482 8.94 -30.24 2.74
N PHE A 483 9.81 -31.14 3.20
CA PHE A 483 11.02 -31.54 2.50
C PHE A 483 10.96 -33.05 2.19
N HIS A 484 11.68 -33.49 1.16
CA HIS A 484 11.85 -34.92 0.91
C HIS A 484 13.15 -35.40 1.57
N GLY A 485 13.16 -36.60 2.15
CA GLY A 485 14.36 -37.22 2.72
C GLY A 485 14.74 -36.74 4.13
N PRO A 486 15.93 -36.14 4.32
CA PRO A 486 16.50 -35.91 5.66
C PRO A 486 15.76 -34.82 6.45
N THR A 487 15.68 -34.99 7.78
CA THR A 487 14.94 -34.12 8.71
C THR A 487 15.74 -32.94 9.26
N TRP A 488 17.03 -32.82 8.93
CA TRP A 488 17.89 -31.81 9.54
C TRP A 488 17.40 -30.37 9.30
N VAL A 489 16.69 -30.09 8.19
CA VAL A 489 16.12 -28.77 7.90
C VAL A 489 15.05 -28.42 8.93
N THR A 490 14.15 -29.35 9.23
CA THR A 490 13.08 -29.15 10.22
C THR A 490 13.65 -29.13 11.63
N GLU A 491 14.67 -29.94 11.91
CA GLU A 491 15.40 -29.92 13.18
C GLU A 491 16.13 -28.59 13.44
N ARG A 492 16.74 -27.97 12.43
CA ARG A 492 17.36 -26.63 12.60
C ARG A 492 16.33 -25.53 12.75
N ALA A 493 15.24 -25.60 11.99
CA ALA A 493 14.14 -24.66 12.15
C ALA A 493 13.59 -24.71 13.59
N TYR A 494 13.50 -25.91 14.20
CA TYR A 494 13.10 -26.08 15.60
C TYR A 494 13.97 -25.29 16.59
N ASP A 495 15.28 -25.17 16.32
CA ASP A 495 16.24 -24.48 17.18
C ASP A 495 16.12 -22.94 17.09
N LEU A 496 15.41 -22.42 16.07
CA LEU A 496 15.13 -20.98 15.89
C LEU A 496 13.88 -20.50 16.64
N ARG A 497 13.23 -21.38 17.40
CA ARG A 497 12.07 -21.05 18.23
C ARG A 497 12.45 -20.13 19.40
N PRO A 498 11.50 -19.32 19.91
CA PRO A 498 10.10 -19.23 19.52
C PRO A 498 9.87 -18.33 18.29
N PHE A 499 8.87 -18.67 17.48
CA PHE A 499 8.44 -17.88 16.32
C PHE A 499 7.37 -16.86 16.71
N ALA A 500 7.46 -15.64 16.16
CA ALA A 500 6.53 -14.55 16.43
C ALA A 500 5.23 -14.65 15.61
N ASP A 501 5.32 -15.12 14.36
CA ASP A 501 4.22 -15.26 13.42
C ASP A 501 4.50 -16.39 12.40
N THR A 502 3.52 -16.68 11.55
CA THR A 502 3.64 -17.70 10.48
C THR A 502 4.75 -17.35 9.46
N PRO A 503 4.94 -16.09 9.03
CA PRO A 503 6.11 -15.68 8.24
C PRO A 503 7.47 -15.97 8.90
N ALA A 504 7.62 -15.74 10.20
CA ALA A 504 8.86 -16.05 10.92
C ALA A 504 9.14 -17.55 10.97
N LEU A 505 8.11 -18.39 11.14
CA LEU A 505 8.25 -19.84 11.03
C LEU A 505 8.68 -20.26 9.61
N ARG A 506 8.09 -19.65 8.57
CA ARG A 506 8.50 -19.89 7.17
C ARG A 506 9.96 -19.48 6.93
N ALA A 507 10.35 -18.30 7.40
CA ALA A 507 11.71 -17.80 7.30
C ALA A 507 12.69 -18.73 8.01
N ALA A 508 12.33 -19.31 9.17
CA ALA A 508 13.18 -20.26 9.87
C ALA A 508 13.48 -21.53 9.05
N PHE A 509 12.52 -22.06 8.29
CA PHE A 509 12.77 -23.18 7.37
C PHE A 509 13.69 -22.78 6.21
N GLN A 510 13.53 -21.57 5.67
CA GLN A 510 14.38 -21.06 4.60
C GLN A 510 15.81 -20.81 5.08
N ASP A 511 15.97 -20.16 6.24
CA ASP A 511 17.28 -19.93 6.85
C ASP A 511 17.99 -21.25 7.16
N ALA A 512 17.27 -22.25 7.68
CA ALA A 512 17.80 -23.59 7.88
C ALA A 512 18.28 -24.21 6.55
N LEU A 513 17.48 -24.09 5.49
CA LEU A 513 17.79 -24.64 4.17
C LEU A 513 19.02 -23.96 3.53
N PHE A 514 19.12 -22.63 3.59
CA PHE A 514 20.20 -21.86 2.96
C PHE A 514 21.51 -21.84 3.76
N THR A 515 21.49 -22.35 5.00
CA THR A 515 22.70 -22.53 5.84
C THR A 515 23.28 -23.94 5.78
N ALA A 516 22.76 -24.81 4.92
CA ALA A 516 23.24 -26.18 4.72
C ALA A 516 24.72 -26.23 4.33
N ASN A 517 25.46 -27.20 4.86
CA ASN A 517 26.79 -27.52 4.34
C ASN A 517 26.71 -28.37 3.05
N ASN A 518 27.83 -28.49 2.33
CA ASN A 518 27.86 -29.18 1.04
C ASN A 518 27.49 -30.68 1.12
N THR A 519 27.65 -31.32 2.28
CA THR A 519 27.31 -32.74 2.46
C THR A 519 25.81 -32.89 2.63
N GLU A 520 25.22 -32.07 3.50
CA GLU A 520 23.77 -32.01 3.77
C GLU A 520 22.97 -31.61 2.54
N LEU A 521 23.46 -30.61 1.80
CA LEU A 521 22.84 -30.18 0.56
C LEU A 521 22.82 -31.32 -0.45
N ARG A 522 23.94 -32.06 -0.59
CA ARG A 522 24.00 -33.19 -1.51
C ARG A 522 23.03 -34.30 -1.11
N GLU A 523 22.98 -34.63 0.17
CA GLU A 523 22.06 -35.63 0.73
C GLU A 523 20.60 -35.24 0.48
N LEU A 524 20.22 -34.00 0.81
CA LEU A 524 18.88 -33.47 0.57
C LEU A 524 18.50 -33.54 -0.92
N LEU A 525 19.34 -32.99 -1.80
CA LEU A 525 19.05 -32.97 -3.24
C LEU A 525 18.96 -34.39 -3.83
N SER A 526 19.80 -35.32 -3.36
CA SER A 526 19.77 -36.71 -3.84
C SER A 526 18.52 -37.48 -3.45
N SER A 527 17.80 -37.03 -2.41
CA SER A 527 16.61 -37.70 -1.92
C SER A 527 15.36 -37.41 -2.76
N TYR A 528 15.31 -36.31 -3.51
CA TYR A 528 14.12 -35.93 -4.26
C TYR A 528 13.81 -36.91 -5.39
N PRO A 529 12.52 -37.21 -5.64
CA PRO A 529 12.13 -38.09 -6.73
C PRO A 529 12.38 -37.45 -8.10
N GLU A 530 12.56 -38.30 -9.11
CA GLU A 530 12.67 -37.87 -10.50
C GLU A 530 11.33 -37.37 -11.06
N LEU A 531 11.38 -36.38 -11.94
CA LEU A 531 10.21 -35.85 -12.63
C LEU A 531 9.68 -36.89 -13.63
N GLY A 532 8.43 -37.31 -13.48
CA GLY A 532 7.79 -38.26 -14.38
C GLY A 532 8.14 -39.74 -14.17
N GLY A 533 8.94 -40.09 -13.15
CA GLY A 533 9.27 -41.49 -12.85
C GLY A 533 8.11 -42.27 -12.20
N ASP A 534 8.07 -43.59 -12.47
CA ASP A 534 7.13 -44.51 -11.83
C ASP A 534 7.29 -44.46 -10.30
N SER A 535 6.16 -44.39 -9.61
CA SER A 535 6.18 -44.37 -8.15
C SER A 535 6.66 -45.71 -7.62
N ASP A 536 7.90 -45.77 -7.15
CA ASP A 536 8.21 -46.70 -6.07
C ASP A 536 7.19 -46.43 -4.95
N GLY A 537 6.63 -47.49 -4.36
CA GLY A 537 5.50 -47.45 -3.42
C GLY A 537 5.69 -46.63 -2.13
N ASN A 538 6.73 -45.79 -2.06
CA ASN A 538 7.15 -44.98 -0.94
C ASN A 538 6.97 -43.45 -1.17
N SER A 539 6.20 -43.03 -2.17
CA SER A 539 5.94 -41.60 -2.44
C SER A 539 4.96 -40.99 -1.43
N SER A 540 5.34 -39.85 -0.82
CA SER A 540 4.48 -39.12 0.13
C SER A 540 3.21 -38.58 -0.54
N ALA A 541 2.13 -38.41 0.24
CA ALA A 541 0.84 -37.92 -0.28
C ALA A 541 0.95 -36.53 -0.93
N GLU A 542 1.85 -35.69 -0.42
CA GLU A 542 2.16 -34.35 -0.92
C GLU A 542 2.89 -34.42 -2.28
N SER A 543 3.80 -35.40 -2.47
CA SER A 543 4.45 -35.65 -3.76
C SER A 543 3.48 -36.10 -4.84
N LYS A 544 2.36 -36.74 -4.46
CA LYS A 544 1.28 -37.07 -5.39
C LYS A 544 0.46 -35.82 -5.75
N LYS A 545 0.08 -34.98 -4.77
CA LYS A 545 -0.59 -33.69 -5.02
C LYS A 545 0.20 -32.78 -5.97
N ASP A 546 1.51 -32.64 -5.75
CA ASP A 546 2.39 -31.83 -6.60
C ASP A 546 2.39 -32.31 -8.05
N ARG A 547 2.37 -33.64 -8.29
CA ARG A 547 2.36 -34.25 -9.63
C ARG A 547 1.00 -34.17 -10.32
N THR A 548 -0.10 -34.24 -9.56
CA THR A 548 -1.45 -34.07 -10.09
C THR A 548 -1.69 -32.65 -10.57
N ALA A 549 -1.21 -31.64 -9.81
CA ALA A 549 -1.38 -30.23 -10.14
C ALA A 549 -0.80 -29.83 -11.51
N SER A 550 0.28 -30.49 -11.95
CA SER A 550 0.94 -30.23 -13.24
C SER A 550 0.63 -31.28 -14.32
N GLY A 551 -0.33 -32.19 -14.07
CA GLY A 551 -0.70 -33.26 -15.00
C GLY A 551 0.39 -34.29 -15.27
N LEU A 552 1.42 -34.39 -14.42
CA LEU A 552 2.52 -35.37 -14.52
C LEU A 552 2.14 -36.75 -13.97
N ALA A 553 0.96 -36.89 -13.37
CA ALA A 553 0.44 -38.15 -12.86
C ALA A 553 -0.07 -39.10 -13.97
N LEU A 554 -0.35 -38.57 -15.17
CA LEU A 554 -0.87 -39.29 -16.32
C LEU A 554 -0.04 -38.93 -17.57
N LEU A 555 1.22 -39.37 -17.60
CA LEU A 555 2.08 -39.24 -18.78
C LEU A 555 1.70 -40.31 -19.80
N ASP A 556 1.71 -39.96 -21.10
CA ASP A 556 1.69 -40.96 -22.15
C ASP A 556 3.09 -41.58 -22.30
N ASP A 557 3.19 -42.70 -23.02
CA ASP A 557 4.43 -43.45 -23.15
C ASP A 557 5.57 -42.58 -23.74
N GLU A 558 5.24 -41.62 -24.61
CA GLU A 558 6.23 -40.74 -25.23
C GLU A 558 6.74 -39.64 -24.29
N ASP A 559 5.86 -38.99 -23.54
CA ASP A 559 6.27 -38.04 -22.51
C ASP A 559 7.09 -38.75 -21.43
N HIS A 560 6.74 -39.99 -21.07
CA HIS A 560 7.51 -40.79 -20.11
C HIS A 560 8.95 -41.05 -20.59
N GLU A 561 9.13 -41.43 -21.86
CA GLU A 561 10.46 -41.58 -22.47
C GLU A 561 11.24 -40.25 -22.49
N ARG A 562 10.59 -39.13 -22.81
CA ARG A 562 11.23 -37.81 -22.85
C ARG A 562 11.72 -37.34 -21.48
N PHE A 563 10.90 -37.53 -20.44
CA PHE A 563 11.29 -37.23 -19.07
C PHE A 563 12.40 -38.17 -18.57
N SER A 564 12.30 -39.47 -18.87
CA SER A 564 13.33 -40.46 -18.53
C SER A 564 14.68 -40.10 -19.16
N HIS A 565 14.69 -39.75 -20.45
CA HIS A 565 15.91 -39.34 -21.16
C HIS A 565 16.54 -38.07 -20.56
N LEU A 566 15.72 -37.06 -20.24
CA LEU A 566 16.19 -35.84 -19.57
C LEU A 566 16.75 -36.14 -18.18
N ASN A 567 16.04 -36.95 -17.37
CA ASN A 567 16.49 -37.30 -16.02
C ASN A 567 17.82 -38.07 -16.06
N GLN A 568 17.97 -39.00 -17.00
CA GLN A 568 19.22 -39.73 -17.19
C GLN A 568 20.37 -38.78 -17.53
N ALA A 569 20.20 -37.95 -18.58
CA ALA A 569 21.23 -37.00 -19.00
C ALA A 569 21.62 -36.02 -17.88
N TYR A 570 20.62 -35.55 -17.14
CA TYR A 570 20.82 -34.63 -16.02
C TYR A 570 21.58 -35.28 -14.86
N ARG A 571 21.24 -36.53 -14.50
CA ARG A 571 21.94 -37.28 -13.46
C ARG A 571 23.39 -37.59 -13.85
N GLU A 572 23.64 -37.97 -15.10
CA GLU A 572 25.00 -38.20 -15.62
C GLU A 572 25.88 -36.94 -15.50
N ARG A 573 25.31 -35.75 -15.75
CA ARG A 573 26.05 -34.49 -15.70
C ARG A 573 26.27 -33.95 -14.29
N PHE A 574 25.23 -33.94 -13.45
CA PHE A 574 25.27 -33.22 -12.17
C PHE A 574 25.31 -34.13 -10.94
N GLY A 575 25.03 -35.42 -11.10
CA GLY A 575 25.02 -36.41 -10.01
C GLY A 575 23.85 -36.25 -9.03
N ILE A 576 22.82 -35.49 -9.39
CA ILE A 576 21.59 -35.25 -8.62
C ILE A 576 20.38 -35.35 -9.56
N PRO A 577 19.16 -35.65 -9.04
CA PRO A 577 17.95 -35.62 -9.84
C PRO A 577 17.57 -34.20 -10.25
N LEU A 578 16.81 -34.05 -11.35
CA LEU A 578 16.26 -32.77 -11.78
C LEU A 578 15.11 -32.36 -10.86
N ILE A 579 15.35 -31.35 -10.01
CA ILE A 579 14.34 -30.84 -9.06
C ILE A 579 13.75 -29.56 -9.58
N MET A 580 12.42 -29.49 -9.69
CA MET A 580 11.69 -28.32 -10.19
C MET A 580 10.34 -28.17 -9.48
N SER A 581 9.97 -26.94 -9.15
CA SER A 581 8.64 -26.59 -8.64
C SER A 581 7.61 -26.64 -9.76
N VAL A 582 6.96 -27.79 -9.90
CA VAL A 582 5.99 -28.03 -10.99
C VAL A 582 4.70 -27.23 -10.85
N ARG A 583 4.39 -26.72 -9.65
CA ARG A 583 3.22 -25.85 -9.41
C ARG A 583 3.36 -24.46 -9.99
N ASP A 584 4.60 -24.02 -10.22
CA ASP A 584 4.87 -22.73 -10.86
C ASP A 584 4.86 -22.84 -12.41
N LEU A 585 4.64 -24.05 -12.94
CA LEU A 585 4.79 -24.39 -14.35
C LEU A 585 3.58 -25.17 -14.86
N ASP A 586 2.66 -24.47 -15.53
CA ASP A 586 1.36 -25.02 -15.92
C ASP A 586 1.41 -26.02 -17.11
N LYS A 587 2.57 -26.26 -17.73
CA LYS A 587 2.68 -27.06 -18.97
C LYS A 587 3.89 -28.01 -18.99
N ARG A 588 3.66 -29.28 -19.35
CA ARG A 588 4.69 -30.35 -19.47
C ARG A 588 5.87 -29.98 -20.36
N ASP A 589 5.61 -29.39 -21.53
CA ASP A 589 6.66 -28.94 -22.46
C ASP A 589 7.56 -27.86 -21.86
N THR A 590 6.99 -27.02 -20.98
CA THR A 590 7.75 -25.96 -20.31
C THR A 590 8.71 -26.57 -19.29
N ILE A 591 8.28 -27.61 -18.56
CA ILE A 591 9.12 -28.37 -17.63
C ILE A 591 10.29 -29.03 -18.37
N LEU A 592 10.02 -29.73 -19.48
CA LEU A 592 11.07 -30.36 -20.30
C LEU A 592 12.07 -29.33 -20.84
N ARG A 593 11.58 -28.21 -21.39
CA ARG A 593 12.43 -27.13 -21.91
C ARG A 593 13.32 -26.55 -20.81
N HIS A 594 12.77 -26.20 -19.65
CA HIS A 594 13.56 -25.68 -18.54
C HIS A 594 14.58 -26.70 -18.02
N GLY A 595 14.25 -27.99 -18.04
CA GLY A 595 15.19 -29.06 -17.70
C GLY A 595 16.40 -29.10 -18.63
N TRP A 596 16.17 -29.03 -19.94
CA TRP A 596 17.24 -28.97 -20.94
C TRP A 596 18.04 -27.66 -20.91
N GLU A 597 17.41 -26.51 -20.62
CA GLU A 597 18.14 -25.25 -20.43
C GLU A 597 19.10 -25.32 -19.23
N ARG A 598 18.65 -25.93 -18.13
CA ARG A 598 19.48 -26.15 -16.93
C ARG A 598 20.65 -27.09 -17.17
N MET A 599 20.58 -27.95 -18.20
CA MET A 599 21.74 -28.72 -18.62
C MET A 599 22.91 -27.82 -19.00
N GLN A 600 22.74 -26.55 -19.37
CA GLN A 600 23.88 -25.70 -19.74
C GLN A 600 24.63 -25.11 -18.52
N ASN A 601 24.03 -25.19 -17.33
CA ASN A 601 24.59 -24.59 -16.12
C ASN A 601 25.92 -25.23 -15.68
N SER A 602 26.73 -24.45 -14.97
CA SER A 602 27.86 -24.99 -14.22
C SER A 602 27.37 -25.81 -13.02
N PRO A 603 28.11 -26.83 -12.54
CA PRO A 603 27.67 -27.63 -11.40
C PRO A 603 27.36 -26.83 -10.12
N ASN A 604 28.05 -25.71 -9.89
CA ASN A 604 27.79 -24.85 -8.73
C ASN A 604 26.52 -24.02 -8.90
N GLN A 605 26.32 -23.45 -10.09
CA GLN A 605 25.09 -22.72 -10.42
C GLN A 605 23.87 -23.65 -10.33
N GLU A 606 24.01 -24.88 -10.83
CA GLU A 606 22.90 -25.83 -10.83
C GLU A 606 22.50 -26.28 -9.42
N ARG A 607 23.47 -26.46 -8.52
CA ARG A 607 23.19 -26.71 -7.11
C ARG A 607 22.42 -25.56 -6.45
N ALA A 608 22.80 -24.30 -6.75
CA ALA A 608 22.08 -23.13 -6.23
C ALA A 608 20.65 -23.06 -6.79
N THR A 609 20.48 -23.30 -8.09
CA THR A 609 19.15 -23.37 -8.73
C THR A 609 18.30 -24.47 -8.12
N ALA A 610 18.84 -25.68 -7.94
CA ALA A 610 18.11 -26.79 -7.33
C ALA A 610 17.69 -26.48 -5.88
N LEU A 611 18.53 -25.78 -5.12
CA LEU A 611 18.19 -25.32 -3.77
C LEU A 611 17.02 -24.31 -3.76
N ILE A 612 17.00 -23.39 -4.72
CA ILE A 612 15.88 -22.44 -4.89
C ILE A 612 14.59 -23.19 -5.23
N GLU A 613 14.65 -24.18 -6.11
CA GLU A 613 13.49 -25.00 -6.47
C GLU A 613 12.97 -25.81 -5.27
N VAL A 614 13.86 -26.38 -4.45
CA VAL A 614 13.48 -27.01 -3.17
C VAL A 614 12.76 -26.02 -2.24
N SER A 615 13.26 -24.78 -2.14
CA SER A 615 12.61 -23.74 -1.33
C SER A 615 11.22 -23.39 -1.84
N LYS A 616 11.00 -23.34 -3.17
CA LYS A 616 9.68 -23.09 -3.76
C LYS A 616 8.71 -24.23 -3.46
N ILE A 617 9.14 -25.48 -3.64
CA ILE A 617 8.33 -26.67 -3.32
C ILE A 617 7.93 -26.66 -1.83
N ALA A 618 8.88 -26.39 -0.94
CA ALA A 618 8.61 -26.31 0.49
C ALA A 618 7.61 -25.19 0.84
N ASN A 619 7.69 -24.03 0.17
CA ASN A 619 6.73 -22.94 0.36
C ASN A 619 5.32 -23.33 -0.08
N HIS A 620 5.15 -23.93 -1.26
CA HIS A 620 3.84 -24.40 -1.73
C HIS A 620 3.23 -25.43 -0.78
N ARG A 621 4.03 -26.37 -0.29
CA ARG A 621 3.58 -27.37 0.70
C ARG A 621 3.24 -26.73 2.04
N PHE A 622 4.00 -25.72 2.45
CA PHE A 622 3.70 -24.95 3.65
C PHE A 622 2.38 -24.17 3.50
N ASP A 623 2.12 -23.60 2.33
CA ASP A 623 0.88 -22.89 2.03
C ASP A 623 -0.32 -23.84 2.05
N ASP A 624 -0.22 -25.05 1.49
CA ASP A 624 -1.25 -26.09 1.59
C ASP A 624 -1.54 -26.48 3.05
N LEU A 625 -0.47 -26.69 3.82
CA LEU A 625 -0.54 -27.05 5.23
C LEU A 625 -1.31 -25.98 6.04
N VAL A 626 -1.11 -24.69 5.71
CA VAL A 626 -1.78 -23.54 6.33
C VAL A 626 -3.20 -23.34 5.80
N ALA A 627 -3.44 -23.52 4.49
CA ALA A 627 -4.74 -23.34 3.84
C ALA A 627 -5.76 -24.38 4.31
N ASP A 628 -5.35 -25.64 4.50
CA ASP A 628 -6.20 -26.69 5.06
C ASP A 628 -6.71 -26.33 6.47
N ALA A 629 -6.10 -25.37 7.17
CA ALA A 629 -6.57 -24.90 8.46
C ALA A 629 -7.65 -23.79 8.39
N SER A 630 -8.01 -23.34 7.18
CA SER A 630 -8.97 -22.24 6.94
C SER A 630 -10.05 -22.66 5.91
N PRO A 631 -11.32 -22.90 6.34
CA PRO A 631 -12.36 -23.46 5.46
C PRO A 631 -12.90 -22.51 4.37
N LEU A 632 -12.35 -21.30 4.20
CA LEU A 632 -12.82 -20.31 3.22
C LEU A 632 -11.95 -20.19 1.96
N VAL A 633 -10.81 -20.90 1.89
CA VAL A 633 -9.99 -20.98 0.68
C VAL A 633 -10.16 -22.37 0.10
N LEU A 634 -11.19 -22.54 -0.74
CA LEU A 634 -11.33 -23.73 -1.59
C LEU A 634 -10.56 -23.47 -2.89
N PRO A 635 -9.51 -24.25 -3.21
CA PRO A 635 -9.00 -24.32 -4.57
C PRO A 635 -10.11 -24.90 -5.47
N ARG A 636 -10.35 -24.25 -6.61
CA ARG A 636 -11.30 -24.69 -7.66
C ARG A 636 -11.12 -26.16 -8.10
N ALA A 637 -9.99 -26.78 -7.78
CA ALA A 637 -9.65 -28.16 -8.13
C ALA A 637 -10.47 -29.23 -7.37
N ILE A 638 -11.00 -28.94 -6.17
CA ILE A 638 -11.70 -29.97 -5.36
C ILE A 638 -13.17 -30.16 -5.80
N LEU A 639 -13.72 -29.23 -6.59
CA LEU A 639 -15.07 -29.40 -7.17
C LEU A 639 -15.10 -30.28 -8.43
N LEU A 640 -13.95 -30.75 -8.93
CA LEU A 640 -13.86 -31.59 -10.13
C LEU A 640 -13.66 -33.09 -9.83
N GLU A 641 -13.26 -33.47 -8.61
CA GLU A 641 -13.05 -34.88 -8.25
C GLU A 641 -14.36 -35.68 -8.07
N GLU A 642 -15.52 -35.03 -7.95
CA GLU A 642 -16.82 -35.72 -7.89
C GLU A 642 -17.51 -35.93 -9.25
N VAL A 643 -16.89 -35.52 -10.37
CA VAL A 643 -17.51 -35.62 -11.71
C VAL A 643 -16.83 -36.66 -12.63
N ASP A 644 -15.62 -37.13 -12.33
CA ASP A 644 -14.85 -37.98 -13.27
C ASP A 644 -14.88 -39.50 -12.98
N ALA A 645 -15.82 -39.97 -12.15
CA ALA A 645 -15.99 -41.40 -11.85
C ALA A 645 -16.68 -42.22 -12.95
N LEU A 646 -16.73 -41.72 -14.19
CA LEU A 646 -17.35 -42.41 -15.33
C LEU A 646 -16.56 -42.14 -16.61
N THR A 647 -15.50 -42.92 -16.87
CA THR A 647 -15.19 -43.50 -18.20
C THR A 647 -13.83 -44.22 -18.20
N THR A 648 -13.83 -45.51 -18.54
CA THR A 648 -12.64 -46.28 -18.92
C THR A 648 -12.46 -46.28 -20.45
N PRO A 649 -11.21 -46.37 -20.98
CA PRO A 649 -10.87 -46.07 -22.37
C PRO A 649 -10.87 -47.32 -23.28
N PRO A 650 -10.62 -47.17 -24.60
CA PRO A 650 -9.96 -48.22 -25.36
C PRO A 650 -8.63 -47.79 -26.00
N THR A 651 -7.87 -48.83 -26.31
CA THR A 651 -6.44 -48.97 -26.58
C THR A 651 -5.95 -48.68 -28.01
N ALA A 652 -4.65 -48.34 -28.08
CA ALA A 652 -3.62 -48.71 -29.08
C ALA A 652 -3.68 -48.15 -30.53
N SER A 653 -2.56 -47.52 -30.97
CA SER A 653 -1.63 -48.15 -31.92
C SER A 653 -0.39 -47.27 -32.19
N ALA A 654 0.77 -47.92 -32.26
CA ALA A 654 2.08 -47.34 -32.56
C ALA A 654 2.29 -47.14 -34.06
N HIS A 655 2.61 -45.92 -34.50
CA HIS A 655 3.24 -45.64 -35.80
C HIS A 655 4.21 -44.46 -35.71
N ARG A 656 5.38 -44.62 -36.35
CA ARG A 656 6.55 -43.72 -36.38
C ARG A 656 6.15 -42.24 -36.54
N ARG A 657 6.63 -41.35 -35.66
CA ARG A 657 6.35 -39.91 -35.76
C ARG A 657 7.24 -39.21 -36.82
N PRO A 658 6.67 -38.30 -37.64
CA PRO A 658 7.38 -37.49 -38.62
C PRO A 658 8.15 -36.32 -37.98
N GLU A 659 9.13 -35.77 -38.70
CA GLU A 659 9.90 -34.58 -38.27
C GLU A 659 8.95 -33.40 -37.94
N GLY A 660 9.21 -32.72 -36.81
CA GLY A 660 8.40 -31.59 -36.38
C GLY A 660 8.51 -30.37 -37.31
N PRO A 661 7.43 -29.61 -37.50
CA PRO A 661 7.37 -28.49 -38.46
C PRO A 661 8.44 -27.40 -38.24
N LEU A 662 8.82 -27.14 -36.98
CA LEU A 662 9.84 -26.14 -36.63
C LEU A 662 11.26 -26.53 -37.07
N GLU A 663 11.60 -27.82 -37.05
CA GLU A 663 12.91 -28.29 -37.49
C GLU A 663 13.02 -28.25 -39.02
N ALA A 664 11.92 -28.57 -39.71
CA ALA A 664 11.82 -28.36 -41.15
C ALA A 664 11.91 -26.86 -41.52
N GLY A 665 11.27 -25.97 -40.75
CA GLY A 665 11.41 -24.52 -40.88
C GLY A 665 12.82 -24.00 -40.68
N THR A 666 13.53 -24.52 -39.68
CA THR A 666 14.90 -24.08 -39.37
C THR A 666 15.89 -24.48 -40.46
N ARG A 667 15.73 -25.68 -41.03
CA ARG A 667 16.50 -26.08 -42.23
C ARG A 667 16.20 -25.19 -43.42
N ARG A 668 14.92 -24.85 -43.67
CA ARG A 668 14.53 -23.89 -44.71
C ARG A 668 15.22 -22.54 -44.48
N PHE A 669 15.14 -22.00 -43.27
CA PHE A 669 15.81 -20.75 -42.87
C PHE A 669 17.33 -20.80 -43.08
N ASN A 670 17.99 -21.89 -42.69
CA ASN A 670 19.43 -22.09 -42.89
C ASN A 670 19.84 -22.20 -44.36
N SER A 671 18.95 -22.69 -45.23
CA SER A 671 19.20 -22.83 -46.67
C SER A 671 18.73 -21.64 -47.51
N ALA A 672 17.91 -20.75 -46.95
CA ALA A 672 17.33 -19.61 -47.68
C ALA A 672 18.40 -18.58 -48.07
N PRO A 673 18.29 -17.92 -49.24
CA PRO A 673 19.13 -16.77 -49.58
C PRO A 673 19.13 -15.72 -48.48
N GLU A 674 20.26 -15.06 -48.23
CA GLU A 674 20.39 -14.08 -47.14
C GLU A 674 19.32 -12.97 -47.22
N SER A 675 18.98 -12.51 -48.43
CA SER A 675 17.92 -11.52 -48.65
C SER A 675 16.54 -11.99 -48.21
N GLU A 676 16.23 -13.28 -48.36
CA GLU A 676 14.95 -13.87 -47.96
C GLU A 676 14.88 -14.07 -46.44
N ALA A 677 15.94 -14.61 -45.83
CA ALA A 677 16.03 -14.78 -44.38
C ALA A 677 16.01 -13.42 -43.65
N ARG A 678 16.66 -12.40 -44.23
CA ARG A 678 16.61 -11.03 -43.72
C ARG A 678 15.19 -10.47 -43.73
N GLN A 679 14.45 -10.68 -44.82
CA GLN A 679 13.07 -10.23 -44.94
C GLN A 679 12.15 -10.94 -43.92
N GLN A 680 12.36 -12.24 -43.69
CA GLN A 680 11.62 -13.01 -42.66
C GLN A 680 11.87 -12.45 -41.26
N LEU A 681 13.13 -12.17 -40.90
CA LEU A 681 13.48 -11.57 -39.61
C LEU A 681 12.96 -10.14 -39.45
N GLN A 682 13.04 -9.31 -40.50
CA GLN A 682 12.49 -7.94 -40.47
C GLN A 682 10.97 -7.92 -40.22
N THR A 683 10.26 -8.99 -40.61
CA THR A 683 8.82 -9.15 -40.32
C THR A 683 8.57 -9.51 -38.85
N CYS A 684 9.53 -10.18 -38.19
CA CYS A 684 9.46 -10.47 -36.76
C CYS A 684 9.78 -9.24 -35.91
N LEU A 685 10.87 -8.55 -36.24
CA LEU A 685 11.33 -7.35 -35.56
C LEU A 685 12.19 -6.49 -36.50
N ASP A 686 11.72 -5.28 -36.76
CA ASP A 686 12.38 -4.33 -37.66
C ASP A 686 13.47 -3.51 -36.94
N VAL A 687 14.48 -4.21 -36.42
CA VAL A 687 15.68 -3.63 -35.82
C VAL A 687 16.91 -4.17 -36.57
N PRO A 688 17.60 -3.35 -37.39
CA PRO A 688 18.69 -3.82 -38.26
C PRO A 688 19.77 -4.61 -37.53
N ARG A 689 20.22 -4.14 -36.36
CA ARG A 689 21.22 -4.83 -35.53
C ARG A 689 20.76 -6.22 -35.12
N TRP A 690 19.52 -6.35 -34.66
CA TRP A 690 18.95 -7.65 -34.28
C TRP A 690 18.87 -8.60 -35.46
N VAL A 691 18.45 -8.11 -36.63
CA VAL A 691 18.40 -8.91 -37.86
C VAL A 691 19.81 -9.37 -38.28
N ASP A 692 20.79 -8.48 -38.24
CA ASP A 692 22.19 -8.80 -38.56
C ASP A 692 22.78 -9.83 -37.59
N ASP A 693 22.56 -9.64 -36.29
CA ASP A 693 23.03 -10.55 -35.25
C ASP A 693 22.45 -11.96 -35.44
N VAL A 694 21.14 -12.06 -35.73
CA VAL A 694 20.47 -13.35 -35.96
C VAL A 694 20.82 -13.95 -37.33
N LEU A 695 21.14 -13.16 -38.35
CA LEU A 695 21.64 -13.71 -39.63
C LEU A 695 23.06 -14.25 -39.49
N SER A 696 23.92 -13.55 -38.75
CA SER A 696 25.33 -13.90 -38.58
C SER A 696 25.55 -15.27 -37.91
N GLY A 697 24.59 -15.72 -37.10
CA GLY A 697 24.65 -17.01 -36.42
C GLY A 697 24.28 -18.23 -37.28
N ARG A 698 23.94 -18.05 -38.56
CA ARG A 698 23.65 -19.16 -39.47
C ARG A 698 24.93 -19.95 -39.81
N PRO A 699 24.86 -21.29 -39.94
CA PRO A 699 23.67 -22.14 -39.82
C PRO A 699 23.35 -22.53 -38.37
N TYR A 700 22.06 -22.61 -38.04
CA TYR A 700 21.55 -23.04 -36.74
C TYR A 700 21.28 -24.55 -36.68
N GLU A 701 21.80 -25.22 -35.67
CA GLU A 701 21.67 -26.68 -35.54
C GLU A 701 20.25 -27.16 -35.21
N SER A 702 19.42 -26.30 -34.62
CA SER A 702 18.03 -26.59 -34.26
C SER A 702 17.19 -25.31 -34.20
N ALA A 703 15.87 -25.46 -34.23
CA ALA A 703 14.94 -24.33 -34.04
C ALA A 703 15.19 -23.61 -32.70
N GLN A 704 15.54 -24.36 -31.66
CA GLN A 704 15.86 -23.81 -30.34
C GLN A 704 17.11 -22.94 -30.35
N HIS A 705 18.15 -23.33 -31.10
CA HIS A 705 19.39 -22.54 -31.20
C HIS A 705 19.12 -21.19 -31.88
N LEU A 706 18.32 -21.19 -32.95
CA LEU A 706 17.89 -19.97 -33.65
C LEU A 706 17.09 -19.04 -32.71
N LEU A 707 16.10 -19.58 -31.99
CA LEU A 707 15.26 -18.79 -31.08
C LEU A 707 16.04 -18.25 -29.86
N HIS A 708 17.03 -19.00 -29.37
CA HIS A 708 17.90 -18.55 -28.30
C HIS A 708 18.76 -17.36 -28.75
N ARG A 709 19.40 -17.45 -29.93
CA ARG A 709 20.17 -16.35 -30.51
C ARG A 709 19.32 -15.11 -30.78
N ALA A 710 18.10 -15.31 -31.27
CA ALA A 710 17.11 -14.24 -31.44
C ALA A 710 16.71 -13.59 -30.11
N ARG A 711 16.62 -14.36 -29.01
CA ARG A 711 16.29 -13.83 -27.68
C ARG A 711 17.42 -12.99 -27.09
N ASP A 712 18.65 -13.47 -27.22
CA ASP A 712 19.85 -12.79 -26.70
C ASP A 712 20.09 -11.48 -27.44
N ALA A 713 19.97 -11.48 -28.78
CA ALA A 713 20.12 -10.27 -29.59
C ALA A 713 19.10 -9.17 -29.21
N ALA A 714 17.96 -9.56 -28.63
CA ALA A 714 16.89 -8.68 -28.19
C ALA A 714 16.94 -8.28 -26.70
N ALA A 715 18.01 -8.63 -25.96
CA ALA A 715 18.13 -8.31 -24.54
C ALA A 715 18.48 -6.83 -24.28
N ASP A 716 19.33 -6.23 -25.14
CA ASP A 716 19.94 -4.93 -24.91
C ASP A 716 19.58 -3.91 -26.01
N PHE A 717 18.30 -3.55 -26.13
CA PHE A 717 17.91 -2.46 -27.05
C PHE A 717 18.29 -1.08 -26.49
N SER A 718 18.90 -0.27 -27.34
CA SER A 718 19.04 1.17 -27.15
C SER A 718 17.67 1.85 -27.26
N ASP A 719 17.57 3.07 -26.72
CA ASP A 719 16.29 3.80 -26.76
C ASP A 719 15.88 4.15 -28.19
N ASP A 720 16.83 4.47 -29.07
CA ASP A 720 16.56 4.77 -30.48
C ASP A 720 16.03 3.55 -31.24
N GLU A 721 16.59 2.35 -30.98
CA GLU A 721 16.09 1.09 -31.54
C GLU A 721 14.68 0.77 -31.03
N LEU A 722 14.42 1.01 -29.74
CA LEU A 722 13.12 0.79 -29.14
C LEU A 722 12.05 1.73 -29.73
N TYR A 723 12.34 3.02 -29.88
CA TYR A 723 11.42 3.97 -30.50
C TYR A 723 11.17 3.64 -31.97
N ALA A 724 12.21 3.30 -32.74
CA ALA A 724 12.07 2.92 -34.13
C ALA A 724 11.22 1.65 -34.31
N ALA A 725 11.41 0.64 -33.46
CA ALA A 725 10.61 -0.57 -33.48
C ALA A 725 9.14 -0.26 -33.16
N LEU A 726 8.88 0.49 -32.09
CA LEU A 726 7.51 0.84 -31.65
C LEU A 726 6.75 1.69 -32.65
N ALA A 727 7.41 2.60 -33.38
CA ALA A 727 6.77 3.47 -34.37
C ALA A 727 6.09 2.69 -35.52
N ARG A 728 6.52 1.45 -35.77
CA ARG A 728 5.96 0.57 -36.81
C ARG A 728 4.99 -0.47 -36.24
N HIS A 729 4.85 -0.58 -34.92
CA HIS A 729 3.91 -1.51 -34.29
C HIS A 729 2.47 -0.98 -34.35
N PRO A 730 1.50 -1.82 -34.77
CA PRO A 730 0.09 -1.42 -34.81
C PRO A 730 -0.47 -1.27 -33.38
N ARG A 731 -1.35 -0.28 -33.19
CA ARG A 731 -2.05 -0.08 -31.92
C ARG A 731 -3.00 -1.24 -31.61
N ILE A 732 -3.12 -1.59 -30.34
CA ILE A 732 -4.05 -2.63 -29.89
C ILE A 732 -5.50 -2.15 -30.06
N GLY A 733 -6.29 -2.85 -30.87
CA GLY A 733 -7.71 -2.52 -31.10
C GLY A 733 -8.00 -1.60 -32.30
N GLU A 734 -6.98 -1.13 -33.03
CA GLU A 734 -7.16 -0.44 -34.31
C GLU A 734 -7.02 -1.41 -35.48
N ARG A 735 -7.78 -1.20 -36.57
CA ARG A 735 -7.61 -2.00 -37.80
C ARG A 735 -6.25 -1.70 -38.41
N ALA A 736 -5.42 -2.73 -38.60
CA ALA A 736 -4.11 -2.59 -39.21
C ALA A 736 -4.19 -1.90 -40.58
N GLY A 737 -3.43 -0.83 -40.77
CA GLY A 737 -3.24 -0.17 -42.07
C GLY A 737 -2.40 -1.04 -43.02
N ALA A 738 -2.43 -0.73 -44.33
CA ALA A 738 -1.74 -1.51 -45.35
C ALA A 738 -0.22 -1.53 -45.14
N GLY A 739 0.34 -2.72 -44.84
CA GLY A 739 1.77 -2.95 -44.60
C GLY A 739 2.09 -4.46 -44.47
N HIS A 740 3.38 -4.82 -44.39
CA HIS A 740 3.83 -6.22 -44.40
C HIS A 740 3.45 -7.02 -43.12
N ASP A 741 3.01 -6.37 -42.04
CA ASP A 741 2.72 -6.98 -40.73
C ASP A 741 1.23 -7.25 -40.45
N VAL A 742 0.35 -6.98 -41.44
CA VAL A 742 -1.12 -7.05 -41.27
C VAL A 742 -1.61 -8.44 -40.87
N ALA A 743 -0.99 -9.51 -41.41
CA ALA A 743 -1.39 -10.89 -41.15
C ALA A 743 -1.03 -11.39 -39.73
N PHE A 744 0.07 -10.91 -39.15
CA PHE A 744 0.40 -11.21 -37.75
C PHE A 744 -0.51 -10.41 -36.80
N SER A 745 -0.69 -9.12 -37.07
CA SER A 745 -1.53 -8.24 -36.26
C SER A 745 -2.98 -8.71 -36.14
N GLN A 746 -3.60 -9.14 -37.25
CA GLN A 746 -4.98 -9.65 -37.24
C GLN A 746 -5.15 -10.95 -36.43
N ARG A 747 -4.12 -11.81 -36.42
CA ARG A 747 -4.12 -13.06 -35.64
C ARG A 747 -3.85 -12.79 -34.15
N GLU A 748 -2.85 -11.96 -33.87
CA GLU A 748 -2.42 -11.59 -32.50
C GLU A 748 -3.50 -10.84 -31.72
N GLN A 749 -4.30 -10.00 -32.38
CA GLN A 749 -5.34 -9.17 -31.74
C GLN A 749 -6.78 -9.69 -31.94
N SER A 750 -6.93 -10.94 -32.39
CA SER A 750 -8.25 -11.55 -32.67
C SER A 750 -9.20 -11.51 -31.47
N ALA A 751 -8.68 -11.74 -30.25
CA ALA A 751 -9.44 -11.66 -29.01
C ALA A 751 -9.98 -10.25 -28.70
N VAL A 752 -9.25 -9.19 -29.07
CA VAL A 752 -9.68 -7.79 -28.90
C VAL A 752 -10.77 -7.45 -29.92
N GLY A 753 -10.65 -7.95 -31.16
CA GLY A 753 -11.66 -7.77 -32.20
C GLY A 753 -13.01 -8.43 -31.89
N GLN A 754 -13.04 -9.47 -31.05
CA GLN A 754 -14.24 -10.20 -30.62
C GLN A 754 -14.84 -9.71 -29.29
N ALA A 755 -14.18 -8.75 -28.62
CA ALA A 755 -14.62 -8.24 -27.32
C ALA A 755 -15.89 -7.36 -27.42
N GLY A 756 -16.61 -7.23 -26.30
CA GLY A 756 -17.76 -6.32 -26.20
C GLY A 756 -17.38 -4.86 -26.47
N GLN A 757 -18.32 -4.06 -26.97
CA GLN A 757 -18.09 -2.66 -27.33
C GLN A 757 -17.52 -1.83 -26.18
N GLU A 758 -17.92 -2.11 -24.94
CA GLU A 758 -17.43 -1.43 -23.74
C GLU A 758 -15.93 -1.69 -23.49
N THR A 759 -15.48 -2.94 -23.55
CA THR A 759 -14.06 -3.31 -23.40
C THR A 759 -13.22 -2.71 -24.53
N GLN A 760 -13.72 -2.70 -25.77
CA GLN A 760 -13.03 -2.09 -26.90
C GLN A 760 -12.85 -0.57 -26.71
N GLN A 761 -13.90 0.13 -26.26
CA GLN A 761 -13.80 1.56 -25.94
C GLN A 761 -12.83 1.84 -24.79
N ALA A 762 -12.82 0.99 -23.76
CA ALA A 762 -11.91 1.13 -22.63
C ALA A 762 -10.44 0.93 -23.02
N ILE A 763 -10.16 -0.01 -23.93
CA ILE A 763 -8.81 -0.21 -24.49
C ILE A 763 -8.38 1.00 -25.33
N LEU A 764 -9.26 1.53 -26.19
CA LEU A 764 -8.97 2.73 -26.98
C LEU A 764 -8.66 3.94 -26.10
N ALA A 765 -9.47 4.17 -25.06
CA ALA A 765 -9.24 5.25 -24.10
C ALA A 765 -7.92 5.07 -23.33
N GLY A 766 -7.64 3.85 -22.87
CA GLY A 766 -6.39 3.55 -22.17
C GLY A 766 -5.15 3.69 -23.05
N ASN A 767 -5.23 3.34 -24.34
CA ASN A 767 -4.12 3.53 -25.29
C ASN A 767 -3.79 5.01 -25.48
N ALA A 768 -4.81 5.87 -25.60
CA ALA A 768 -4.61 7.32 -25.71
C ALA A 768 -3.95 7.91 -24.45
N GLU A 769 -4.37 7.46 -23.27
CA GLU A 769 -3.75 7.86 -22.00
C GLU A 769 -2.30 7.36 -21.89
N TYR A 770 -2.04 6.14 -22.36
CA TYR A 770 -0.73 5.53 -22.34
C TYR A 770 0.25 6.28 -23.25
N GLU A 771 -0.16 6.62 -24.48
CA GLU A 771 0.64 7.41 -25.41
C GLU A 771 0.92 8.80 -24.84
N GLN A 772 -0.07 9.46 -24.23
CA GLN A 772 0.13 10.76 -23.59
C GLN A 772 1.15 10.71 -22.44
N LYS A 773 1.19 9.61 -21.68
CA LYS A 773 2.06 9.47 -20.52
C LYS A 773 3.49 9.08 -20.88
N PHE A 774 3.65 8.14 -21.81
CA PHE A 774 4.94 7.49 -22.08
C PHE A 774 5.55 7.84 -23.44
N ASP A 775 4.88 8.66 -24.25
CA ASP A 775 5.29 9.10 -25.59
C ASP A 775 5.60 7.92 -26.54
N ARG A 776 4.83 6.83 -26.40
CA ARG A 776 4.97 5.60 -27.19
C ARG A 776 3.69 4.78 -27.18
N VAL A 777 3.51 3.95 -28.21
CA VAL A 777 2.36 3.04 -28.31
C VAL A 777 2.36 1.99 -27.19
N PHE A 778 1.17 1.60 -26.73
CA PHE A 778 1.02 0.50 -25.79
C PHE A 778 1.33 -0.84 -26.49
N LEU A 779 2.36 -1.53 -26.01
CA LEU A 779 2.82 -2.80 -26.55
C LEU A 779 2.64 -3.93 -25.54
N ILE A 780 1.95 -4.98 -25.95
CA ILE A 780 1.72 -6.18 -25.15
C ILE A 780 1.61 -7.39 -26.09
N ARG A 781 2.12 -8.54 -25.66
CA ARG A 781 1.89 -9.80 -26.37
C ARG A 781 0.44 -10.24 -26.19
N ALA A 782 -0.39 -9.85 -27.16
CA ALA A 782 -1.84 -10.10 -27.16
C ALA A 782 -2.20 -11.56 -27.43
N ALA A 783 -1.32 -12.33 -28.10
CA ALA A 783 -1.53 -13.74 -28.35
C ALA A 783 -1.73 -14.53 -27.03
N GLY A 784 -2.86 -15.23 -26.94
CA GLY A 784 -3.24 -16.03 -25.77
C GLY A 784 -3.81 -15.24 -24.59
N ARG A 785 -4.05 -13.92 -24.73
CA ARG A 785 -4.73 -13.09 -23.72
C ARG A 785 -6.14 -12.73 -24.16
N SER A 786 -7.06 -12.71 -23.22
CA SER A 786 -8.39 -12.12 -23.37
C SER A 786 -8.32 -10.59 -23.42
N ALA A 787 -9.35 -9.95 -23.96
CA ALA A 787 -9.43 -8.49 -24.01
C ALA A 787 -9.46 -7.84 -22.61
N ASP A 788 -10.07 -8.50 -21.62
CA ASP A 788 -10.12 -8.00 -20.24
C ASP A 788 -8.77 -8.10 -19.53
N GLU A 789 -7.96 -9.12 -19.83
CA GLU A 789 -6.58 -9.23 -19.36
C GLU A 789 -5.70 -8.13 -19.99
N ILE A 790 -5.88 -7.84 -21.27
CA ILE A 790 -5.17 -6.75 -21.96
C ILE A 790 -5.55 -5.40 -21.33
N LEU A 791 -6.84 -5.16 -21.06
CA LEU A 791 -7.32 -3.94 -20.40
C LEU A 791 -6.79 -3.81 -18.96
N SER A 792 -6.76 -4.91 -18.21
CA SER A 792 -6.23 -4.94 -16.85
C SER A 792 -4.74 -4.61 -16.83
N GLU A 793 -3.99 -5.15 -17.80
CA GLU A 793 -2.55 -4.90 -17.93
C GLU A 793 -2.25 -3.47 -18.38
N LEU A 794 -3.07 -2.91 -19.29
CA LEU A 794 -3.01 -1.51 -19.68
C LEU A 794 -3.21 -0.57 -18.47
N ARG A 795 -4.23 -0.84 -17.65
CA ARG A 795 -4.51 -0.07 -16.42
C ARG A 795 -3.40 -0.20 -15.38
N ARG A 796 -2.83 -1.39 -15.21
CA ARG A 796 -1.70 -1.63 -14.32
C ARG A 796 -0.47 -0.83 -14.76
N ARG A 797 -0.14 -0.89 -16.05
CA ARG A 797 1.06 -0.24 -16.62
C ARG A 797 0.96 1.27 -16.70
N LEU A 798 -0.26 1.82 -16.80
CA LEU A 798 -0.50 3.26 -16.57
C LEU A 798 -0.05 3.73 -15.17
N GLY A 799 0.15 2.83 -14.20
CA GLY A 799 0.74 3.13 -12.89
C GLY A 799 2.28 3.16 -12.85
N ASN A 800 2.97 2.66 -13.87
CA ASN A 800 4.43 2.49 -13.85
C ASN A 800 5.20 3.82 -13.96
N SER A 801 6.43 3.84 -13.43
CA SER A 801 7.44 4.86 -13.74
C SER A 801 8.01 4.64 -15.16
N PRO A 802 8.50 5.68 -15.85
CA PRO A 802 9.07 5.54 -17.20
C PRO A 802 10.15 4.47 -17.33
N GLU A 803 11.01 4.31 -16.31
CA GLU A 803 12.10 3.33 -16.30
C GLU A 803 11.59 1.89 -16.17
N ALA A 804 10.60 1.66 -15.29
CA ALA A 804 9.98 0.34 -15.12
C ALA A 804 9.17 -0.04 -16.37
N GLU A 805 8.49 0.95 -16.97
CA GLU A 805 7.73 0.76 -18.19
C GLU A 805 8.65 0.42 -19.37
N ARG A 806 9.81 1.08 -19.47
CA ARG A 806 10.81 0.76 -20.49
C ARG A 806 11.23 -0.71 -20.42
N THR A 807 11.52 -1.24 -19.24
CA THR A 807 11.91 -2.65 -19.05
C THR A 807 10.79 -3.61 -19.44
N GLU A 808 9.54 -3.27 -19.11
CA GLU A 808 8.36 -4.05 -19.48
C GLU A 808 8.17 -4.06 -21.01
N VAL A 809 8.24 -2.90 -21.67
CA VAL A 809 8.08 -2.78 -23.13
C VAL A 809 9.14 -3.59 -23.88
N VAL A 810 10.41 -3.54 -23.45
CA VAL A 810 11.49 -4.35 -24.04
C VAL A 810 11.18 -5.85 -23.90
N THR A 811 10.67 -6.26 -22.74
CA THR A 811 10.27 -7.66 -22.48
C THR A 811 9.14 -8.08 -23.43
N GLN A 812 8.09 -7.26 -23.57
CA GLN A 812 6.96 -7.53 -24.46
C GLN A 812 7.37 -7.57 -25.94
N LEU A 813 8.23 -6.65 -26.38
CA LEU A 813 8.74 -6.60 -27.75
C LEU A 813 9.52 -7.87 -28.12
N ARG A 814 10.37 -8.34 -27.20
CA ARG A 814 11.11 -9.60 -27.35
C ARG A 814 10.19 -10.81 -27.43
N GLU A 815 9.15 -10.89 -26.58
CA GLU A 815 8.17 -11.98 -26.65
C GLU A 815 7.43 -12.01 -28.00
N ILE A 816 7.04 -10.86 -28.53
CA ILE A 816 6.36 -10.75 -29.83
C ILE A 816 7.29 -11.19 -30.96
N ALA A 817 8.52 -10.70 -30.99
CA ALA A 817 9.51 -11.06 -32.01
C ALA A 817 9.75 -12.58 -32.07
N LEU A 818 9.93 -13.22 -30.91
CA LEU A 818 10.15 -14.66 -30.80
C LEU A 818 8.92 -15.47 -31.23
N THR A 819 7.72 -15.04 -30.82
CA THR A 819 6.47 -15.71 -31.20
C THR A 819 6.26 -15.67 -32.71
N ARG A 820 6.55 -14.53 -33.35
CA ARG A 820 6.48 -14.39 -34.82
C ARG A 820 7.50 -15.27 -35.52
N LEU A 821 8.72 -15.35 -35.00
CA LEU A 821 9.77 -16.19 -35.56
C LEU A 821 9.41 -17.67 -35.46
N GLU A 822 8.88 -18.12 -34.33
CA GLU A 822 8.33 -19.47 -34.16
C GLU A 822 7.23 -19.78 -35.18
N GLN A 823 6.32 -18.82 -35.44
CA GLN A 823 5.26 -18.98 -36.44
C GLN A 823 5.81 -19.09 -37.87
N ILE A 824 6.83 -18.31 -38.24
CA ILE A 824 7.50 -18.42 -39.55
C ILE A 824 8.20 -19.76 -39.71
N LEU A 825 8.82 -20.27 -38.64
CA LEU A 825 9.47 -21.60 -38.68
C LEU A 825 8.44 -22.74 -38.72
N ALA A 826 7.26 -22.55 -38.13
CA ALA A 826 6.20 -23.55 -38.11
C ALA A 826 5.37 -23.62 -39.41
N SER A 827 5.35 -22.54 -40.20
CA SER A 827 4.76 -22.48 -41.56
C SER A 827 5.70 -23.06 -42.60
#